data_AF-A0A8H4K0Q3-F1
#
_entry.id   AF-A0A8H4K0Q3-F1
#
_cell.length_a   1.000
_cell.length_b   1.000
_cell.length_c   1.000
_cell.angle_alpha   90.00
_cell.angle_beta   90.00
_cell.angle_gamma   90.00
#
_symmetry.space_group_name_H-M   'P 1'
#
loop_
_entity.id
_entity.type
_entity.pdbx_description
1 polymer ?
#
loop_
_entity_poly.entity_id
_entity_poly.type
_entity_poly.pdbx_seq_one_letter_code
_entity_poly.pdbx_strand_id
1 'polypeptide(L)'
;MASKIPKTPLLTGLPTEILLDIYHQLDLDGVFNLCTTHSTFHELFSRRRASILLPVLVREFSPFDELLQVYTASVEDLDCRGGLYVPRKVIFQRFTGDTGIALAPRSEHRSAVSVDVVDGFITLKKPGKPTVPHARPLKTVVLTKEDLKPLLGYCSLVLRWQARFPQMRWFHEPENCRHLREHEAERFRRAMYRWWLYGFYFHGDFPRPRVGLPEPGVDDIRLSQLRLYSTSELVELMDLVETMKDVVLHYLCPRLDPSQDEYEGCDFYLYDVVDRPESLARGWRDQSRWGRIVKTYCKLGPKDLMHLFENIYSYPRKRLITEARLCQPNLTFDQESISVSTQCVLDERQWSLDMPTLPLDRLGGIIDWDDERDAERIKFGGDASLDGTLPGGARMLRSSSRYSPRGDDASFLEDIQRQPRVEGRLICWWPFQRFGSLGSLEHIYSSWGHRTFSEDIAMESNTADVVDHPMKDVEAPNGFNRTSNTSIDDDDTASEDPYEEEDDPKPQDIAFDQMRRRGLLPTGCCYDDRMKLHMNADFSPNAHHPEDPRRIHEIFKAFKKVGLVYTGPESELPRLMRECPTRYMWRIPARAATREEICLAHSPNHLSWVENLDNISTAELRELTRRYDQGRESLYVGSMSYQAALLSAGGAIETCKNVVTGQVKNAFAVIRPPGHHAEFDAPMGFCFFNNVPVAVRVCQQDYPETCRKVLILDWDVHHGNGVQNIFYNDPNVLYISLHVYQNGIFYPGKPPNSMTPDGGLDSCGSGPGLGKNINIGWHDQGMGDGEYMAAFQKIIMPIAKEFNPDLVVISAGFDAADGDELGGCFVSPSCYAHMTHMLMSLADGKVAVCLEGGYNLKAISVSAVAVARTLMGEPPPKMELPKINKEAARILAKVQSYQAPYWECMRPGIVRVPEVQSLNSTRLHDVIRNSQKQILQSKHSMVPLYIQREHLYKSYENQVLITPGLHEAKKVLIIIHDPPQLLAQPDVIDTSVEPHNAWVVDGVTDYINWAVEQKFGVMDVNIPAYITREEDSESYLPAFTEKTLTEQIQTLVCYLWDNYLQLYDAEHIFIMGVGNAYLGVKVLLVNRDCKSRISGVVNFANGTLRPVKSDIDTDLSSWYKDNSRVYIAGDHACWTDPDLTRKVNKRRFGTVVRSPKFGLNKMMDHHAKEAREWILERVEEGSDADMTEDEKS
;
A
#
# COMPACT_ATOMS: atom_id res chain seq x y z
N MET A 1 -70.34 4.41 -62.95
CA MET A 1 -70.36 2.95 -63.23
C MET A 1 -69.34 2.26 -62.35
N ALA A 2 -69.45 0.94 -62.14
CA ALA A 2 -68.60 0.22 -61.19
C ALA A 2 -67.50 -0.62 -61.89
N SER A 3 -66.25 -0.25 -61.64
CA SER A 3 -65.07 -1.11 -61.73
C SER A 3 -64.18 -0.74 -60.54
N LYS A 4 -64.14 -1.49 -59.44
CA LYS A 4 -63.59 -2.87 -59.35
C LYS A 4 -62.23 -3.03 -60.05
N ILE A 5 -61.39 -1.99 -59.99
CA ILE A 5 -59.99 -2.26 -59.64
C ILE A 5 -60.03 -2.74 -58.19
N PRO A 6 -59.55 -3.95 -57.87
CA PRO A 6 -59.48 -4.40 -56.48
C PRO A 6 -58.46 -3.55 -55.73
N LYS A 7 -58.78 -3.11 -54.50
CA LYS A 7 -57.74 -3.07 -53.47
C LYS A 7 -57.39 -4.53 -53.18
N THR A 8 -56.42 -5.06 -53.93
CA THR A 8 -55.77 -6.32 -53.59
C THR A 8 -55.32 -6.27 -52.12
N PRO A 9 -55.44 -7.37 -51.36
CA PRO A 9 -55.05 -7.42 -49.95
C PRO A 9 -53.51 -7.46 -49.88
N LEU A 10 -52.89 -6.32 -50.22
CA LEU A 10 -51.67 -6.30 -51.04
C LEU A 10 -50.47 -6.97 -50.38
N LEU A 11 -50.43 -6.98 -49.04
CA LEU A 11 -49.68 -7.98 -48.27
C LEU A 11 -50.52 -8.66 -47.16
N THR A 12 -51.75 -8.19 -46.88
CA THR A 12 -52.60 -8.70 -45.78
C THR A 12 -53.27 -10.05 -46.06
N GLY A 13 -53.26 -10.52 -47.30
CA GLY A 13 -53.84 -11.82 -47.71
C GLY A 13 -52.81 -12.90 -48.03
N LEU A 14 -51.52 -12.65 -47.80
CA LEU A 14 -50.46 -13.62 -48.07
C LEU A 14 -50.38 -14.69 -46.96
N PRO A 15 -50.03 -15.94 -47.28
CA PRO A 15 -49.64 -16.95 -46.29
C PRO A 15 -48.54 -16.42 -45.37
N THR A 16 -48.53 -16.88 -44.11
CA THR A 16 -47.55 -16.38 -43.12
C THR A 16 -46.12 -16.75 -43.51
N GLU A 17 -45.98 -17.84 -44.26
CA GLU A 17 -44.76 -18.36 -44.85
C GLU A 17 -44.14 -17.33 -45.81
N ILE A 18 -44.92 -16.84 -46.78
CA ILE A 18 -44.47 -15.81 -47.75
C ILE A 18 -44.15 -14.49 -47.05
N LEU A 19 -44.89 -14.14 -45.99
CA LEU A 19 -44.58 -12.95 -45.19
C LEU A 19 -43.29 -13.10 -44.36
N LEU A 20 -42.92 -14.32 -43.97
CA LEU A 20 -41.63 -14.62 -43.35
C LEU A 20 -40.51 -14.61 -44.39
N ASP A 21 -40.72 -15.17 -45.59
CA ASP A 21 -39.73 -15.13 -46.68
C ASP A 21 -39.37 -13.68 -47.08
N ILE A 22 -40.36 -12.78 -47.15
CA ILE A 22 -40.13 -11.34 -47.36
C ILE A 22 -39.25 -10.77 -46.24
N TYR A 23 -39.55 -11.08 -44.98
CA TYR A 23 -38.75 -10.64 -43.84
C TYR A 23 -37.32 -11.22 -43.84
N HIS A 24 -37.11 -12.44 -44.33
CA HIS A 24 -35.79 -13.09 -44.40
C HIS A 24 -34.95 -12.63 -45.59
N GLN A 25 -35.57 -12.00 -46.60
CA GLN A 25 -34.86 -11.33 -47.69
C GLN A 25 -34.43 -9.91 -47.32
N LEU A 26 -35.21 -9.17 -46.53
CA LEU A 26 -34.85 -7.84 -46.03
C LEU A 26 -33.61 -7.85 -45.13
N ASP A 27 -32.98 -6.67 -45.01
CA ASP A 27 -31.91 -6.37 -44.07
C ASP A 27 -32.44 -5.93 -42.70
N LEU A 28 -31.60 -5.94 -41.65
CA LEU A 28 -32.06 -5.59 -40.30
C LEU A 28 -32.75 -4.21 -40.22
N ASP A 29 -32.21 -3.22 -40.92
CA ASP A 29 -32.84 -1.89 -41.01
C ASP A 29 -34.12 -1.90 -41.85
N GLY A 30 -34.19 -2.66 -42.95
CA GLY A 30 -35.42 -2.88 -43.73
C GLY A 30 -36.51 -3.59 -42.92
N VAL A 31 -36.15 -4.56 -42.06
CA VAL A 31 -37.07 -5.22 -41.12
C VAL A 31 -37.68 -4.19 -40.17
N PHE A 32 -36.87 -3.32 -39.55
CA PHE A 32 -37.38 -2.29 -38.64
C PHE A 32 -38.18 -1.21 -39.38
N ASN A 33 -37.74 -0.74 -40.55
CA ASN A 33 -38.45 0.25 -41.35
C ASN A 33 -39.80 -0.27 -41.89
N LEU A 34 -39.91 -1.57 -42.23
CA LEU A 34 -41.21 -2.18 -42.55
C LEU A 34 -42.15 -2.24 -41.33
N CYS A 35 -41.58 -2.39 -40.12
CA CYS A 35 -42.33 -2.42 -38.86
C CYS A 35 -42.70 -1.03 -38.31
N THR A 36 -42.07 0.06 -38.77
CA THR A 36 -42.50 1.43 -38.46
C THR A 36 -43.51 1.96 -39.49
N THR A 37 -43.41 1.56 -40.76
CA THR A 37 -44.26 2.06 -41.85
C THR A 37 -45.62 1.36 -41.97
N HIS A 38 -45.79 0.11 -41.51
CA HIS A 38 -47.06 -0.62 -41.69
C HIS A 38 -47.49 -1.47 -40.47
N SER A 39 -48.69 -1.21 -39.95
CA SER A 39 -49.19 -1.80 -38.69
C SER A 39 -49.35 -3.32 -38.71
N THR A 40 -49.81 -3.93 -39.82
CA THR A 40 -49.91 -5.40 -39.91
C THR A 40 -48.53 -6.07 -39.85
N PHE A 41 -47.49 -5.42 -40.37
CA PHE A 41 -46.11 -5.90 -40.27
C PHE A 41 -45.59 -5.75 -38.85
N HIS A 42 -45.83 -4.59 -38.22
CA HIS A 42 -45.55 -4.40 -36.79
C HIS A 42 -46.19 -5.47 -35.89
N GLU A 43 -47.43 -5.88 -36.18
CA GLU A 43 -48.14 -6.92 -35.42
C GLU A 43 -47.57 -8.32 -35.68
N LEU A 44 -47.35 -8.70 -36.95
CA LEU A 44 -46.74 -9.98 -37.31
C LEU A 44 -45.34 -10.11 -36.69
N PHE A 45 -44.51 -9.07 -36.82
CA PHE A 45 -43.23 -8.95 -36.16
C PHE A 45 -43.37 -9.12 -34.65
N SER A 46 -44.23 -8.35 -33.99
CA SER A 46 -44.38 -8.41 -32.53
C SER A 46 -44.86 -9.77 -32.02
N ARG A 47 -45.65 -10.51 -32.81
CA ARG A 47 -46.05 -11.91 -32.50
C ARG A 47 -44.93 -12.93 -32.77
N ARG A 48 -44.06 -12.69 -33.78
CA ARG A 48 -43.08 -13.67 -34.32
C ARG A 48 -41.61 -13.21 -34.33
N ARG A 49 -41.22 -12.25 -33.45
CA ARG A 49 -39.88 -11.58 -33.43
C ARG A 49 -38.70 -12.52 -33.64
N ALA A 50 -38.57 -13.59 -32.84
CA ALA A 50 -37.44 -14.51 -32.93
C ALA A 50 -37.35 -15.23 -34.30
N SER A 51 -38.47 -15.74 -34.82
CA SER A 51 -38.52 -16.41 -36.13
C SER A 51 -38.33 -15.47 -37.33
N ILE A 52 -38.44 -14.16 -37.15
CA ILE A 52 -38.13 -13.15 -38.16
C ILE A 52 -36.66 -12.72 -38.06
N LEU A 53 -36.21 -12.34 -36.86
CA LEU A 53 -34.89 -11.77 -36.65
C LEU A 53 -33.77 -12.81 -36.73
N LEU A 54 -33.95 -14.04 -36.20
CA LEU A 54 -32.85 -15.00 -36.14
C LEU A 54 -32.27 -15.35 -37.52
N PRO A 55 -33.06 -15.65 -38.59
CA PRO A 55 -32.49 -15.92 -39.92
C PRO A 55 -31.82 -14.71 -40.57
N VAL A 56 -32.35 -13.49 -40.36
CA VAL A 56 -31.72 -12.24 -40.84
C VAL A 56 -30.38 -12.02 -40.13
N LEU A 57 -30.35 -12.14 -38.80
CA LEU A 57 -29.14 -11.97 -38.01
C LEU A 57 -28.07 -13.04 -38.34
N VAL A 58 -28.47 -14.30 -38.52
CA VAL A 58 -27.57 -15.39 -38.97
C VAL A 58 -26.91 -15.07 -40.31
N ARG A 59 -27.66 -14.48 -41.26
CA ARG A 59 -27.15 -14.09 -42.58
C ARG A 59 -26.18 -12.90 -42.49
N GLU A 60 -26.58 -11.84 -41.80
CA GLU A 60 -25.87 -10.55 -41.84
C GLU A 60 -24.67 -10.49 -40.92
N PHE A 61 -24.71 -11.25 -39.82
CA PHE A 61 -23.67 -11.28 -38.80
C PHE A 61 -22.89 -12.63 -38.84
N SER A 62 -22.81 -13.27 -40.01
CA SER A 62 -21.96 -14.45 -40.24
C SER A 62 -20.48 -14.13 -39.94
N PRO A 63 -19.72 -14.98 -39.22
CA PRO A 63 -20.15 -16.21 -38.56
C PRO A 63 -20.91 -15.93 -37.26
N PHE A 64 -22.22 -16.21 -37.24
CA PHE A 64 -23.09 -15.74 -36.15
C PHE A 64 -22.92 -16.56 -34.86
N ASP A 65 -22.55 -17.83 -34.98
CA ASP A 65 -22.24 -18.72 -33.86
C ASP A 65 -21.10 -18.22 -32.98
N GLU A 66 -20.10 -17.54 -33.53
CA GLU A 66 -19.03 -16.93 -32.74
C GLU A 66 -19.53 -15.77 -31.86
N LEU A 67 -20.42 -14.92 -32.39
CA LEU A 67 -21.10 -13.89 -31.59
C LEU A 67 -21.97 -14.51 -30.47
N LEU A 68 -22.52 -15.70 -30.73
CA LEU A 68 -23.37 -16.41 -29.78
C LEU A 68 -22.57 -17.13 -28.68
N GLN A 69 -21.32 -17.52 -28.93
CA GLN A 69 -20.40 -18.00 -27.88
C GLN A 69 -20.23 -16.97 -26.77
N VAL A 70 -20.13 -15.67 -27.11
CA VAL A 70 -20.03 -14.56 -26.14
C VAL A 70 -21.25 -14.50 -25.21
N TYR A 71 -22.44 -14.86 -25.69
CA TYR A 71 -23.65 -14.87 -24.85
C TYR A 71 -23.75 -16.11 -23.95
N THR A 72 -23.13 -17.23 -24.34
CA THR A 72 -23.13 -18.47 -23.54
C THR A 72 -21.92 -18.64 -22.62
N ALA A 73 -20.94 -17.74 -22.74
CA ALA A 73 -19.70 -17.72 -21.98
C ALA A 73 -19.93 -17.67 -20.47
N SER A 74 -19.38 -18.63 -19.74
CA SER A 74 -19.56 -18.75 -18.29
C SER A 74 -18.30 -19.27 -17.58
N VAL A 75 -18.22 -19.08 -16.25
CA VAL A 75 -17.12 -19.63 -15.42
C VAL A 75 -17.01 -21.15 -15.55
N GLU A 76 -18.13 -21.82 -15.82
CA GLU A 76 -18.25 -23.26 -15.98
C GLU A 76 -17.61 -23.80 -17.29
N ASP A 77 -17.10 -22.94 -18.16
CA ASP A 77 -16.43 -23.27 -19.44
C ASP A 77 -14.88 -23.24 -19.36
N LEU A 78 -14.36 -22.84 -18.19
CA LEU A 78 -12.95 -22.78 -17.86
C LEU A 78 -12.58 -24.01 -17.01
N ASP A 79 -11.88 -25.02 -17.57
CA ASP A 79 -11.39 -26.14 -16.74
C ASP A 79 -10.11 -25.76 -16.00
N CYS A 80 -10.29 -25.14 -14.84
CA CYS A 80 -9.24 -24.74 -13.91
C CYS A 80 -8.35 -25.90 -13.42
N ARG A 81 -8.67 -27.17 -13.72
CA ARG A 81 -7.88 -28.36 -13.31
C ARG A 81 -6.98 -28.90 -14.43
N GLY A 82 -7.34 -28.66 -15.69
CA GLY A 82 -6.66 -29.21 -16.86
C GLY A 82 -5.90 -28.18 -17.71
N GLY A 83 -6.16 -26.87 -17.54
CA GLY A 83 -5.56 -25.83 -18.38
C GLY A 83 -6.23 -25.66 -19.74
N LEU A 84 -7.36 -26.33 -19.97
CA LEU A 84 -8.08 -26.37 -21.26
C LEU A 84 -9.38 -25.55 -21.22
N TYR A 85 -9.73 -24.94 -22.35
CA TYR A 85 -11.00 -24.23 -22.55
C TYR A 85 -12.03 -25.13 -23.25
N VAL A 86 -13.26 -25.21 -22.71
CA VAL A 86 -14.29 -26.14 -23.21
C VAL A 86 -15.54 -25.36 -23.68
N PRO A 87 -15.72 -25.12 -24.99
CA PRO A 87 -16.83 -24.30 -25.49
C PRO A 87 -18.20 -24.98 -25.37
N ARG A 88 -19.22 -24.21 -24.96
CA ARG A 88 -20.62 -24.64 -24.91
C ARG A 88 -21.23 -24.82 -26.30
N LYS A 89 -21.95 -25.93 -26.48
CA LYS A 89 -22.76 -26.17 -27.67
C LYS A 89 -24.14 -25.53 -27.54
N VAL A 90 -24.34 -24.44 -28.26
CA VAL A 90 -25.64 -23.78 -28.45
C VAL A 90 -26.46 -24.54 -29.52
N ILE A 91 -27.77 -24.72 -29.31
CA ILE A 91 -28.66 -25.28 -30.33
C ILE A 91 -29.84 -24.35 -30.59
N PHE A 92 -30.00 -23.97 -31.85
CA PHE A 92 -31.01 -23.01 -32.31
C PHE A 92 -32.31 -23.71 -32.65
N GLN A 93 -33.27 -23.68 -31.71
CA GLN A 93 -34.64 -24.15 -31.93
C GLN A 93 -35.53 -22.98 -32.35
N ARG A 94 -36.15 -23.05 -33.54
CA ARG A 94 -37.05 -21.98 -34.03
C ARG A 94 -38.46 -22.06 -33.42
N PHE A 95 -38.81 -23.22 -32.89
CA PHE A 95 -40.07 -23.51 -32.19
C PHE A 95 -39.89 -24.72 -31.27
N THR A 96 -40.79 -24.89 -30.31
CA THR A 96 -40.79 -26.02 -29.37
C THR A 96 -40.96 -27.34 -30.12
N GLY A 97 -39.92 -28.18 -30.15
CA GLY A 97 -39.88 -29.44 -30.92
C GLY A 97 -39.07 -29.39 -32.22
N ASP A 98 -38.49 -28.24 -32.60
CA ASP A 98 -37.42 -28.18 -33.60
C ASP A 98 -36.19 -28.91 -33.03
N THR A 99 -35.62 -29.89 -33.75
CA THR A 99 -34.38 -30.54 -33.33
C THR A 99 -33.19 -29.57 -33.31
N GLY A 100 -33.35 -28.45 -34.04
CA GLY A 100 -32.43 -27.33 -34.06
C GLY A 100 -31.22 -27.52 -34.96
N ILE A 101 -30.60 -26.40 -35.32
CA ILE A 101 -29.38 -26.38 -36.11
C ILE A 101 -28.19 -26.35 -35.16
N ALA A 102 -27.30 -27.33 -35.31
CA ALA A 102 -26.03 -27.39 -34.61
C ALA A 102 -24.91 -26.85 -35.52
N LEU A 103 -24.46 -25.64 -35.22
CA LEU A 103 -23.21 -25.08 -35.72
C LEU A 103 -22.09 -25.77 -34.91
N ALA A 104 -21.04 -26.27 -35.58
CA ALA A 104 -20.32 -27.48 -35.16
C ALA A 104 -18.79 -27.37 -35.24
N PRO A 105 -18.05 -28.35 -34.68
CA PRO A 105 -17.62 -29.46 -35.53
C PRO A 105 -18.06 -30.86 -35.05
N ARG A 106 -17.87 -31.85 -35.92
CA ARG A 106 -18.04 -33.28 -35.65
C ARG A 106 -16.68 -33.94 -35.49
N SER A 107 -16.48 -34.72 -34.41
CA SER A 107 -15.41 -35.72 -34.32
C SER A 107 -15.97 -37.02 -33.73
N GLU A 108 -16.69 -37.77 -34.56
CA GLU A 108 -17.09 -39.14 -34.26
C GLU A 108 -15.95 -40.08 -34.68
N HIS A 109 -15.06 -40.52 -33.76
CA HIS A 109 -14.35 -41.83 -33.78
C HIS A 109 -13.12 -41.93 -32.81
N ARG A 110 -13.29 -42.57 -31.63
CA ARG A 110 -12.69 -43.90 -31.26
C ARG A 110 -12.64 -44.24 -29.75
N SER A 111 -13.43 -45.25 -29.38
CA SER A 111 -13.10 -46.35 -28.45
C SER A 111 -12.31 -46.09 -27.14
N ALA A 112 -13.07 -45.82 -26.07
CA ALA A 112 -13.08 -46.53 -24.77
C ALA A 112 -11.80 -47.14 -24.14
N VAL A 113 -11.56 -46.80 -22.87
CA VAL A 113 -11.37 -47.76 -21.75
C VAL A 113 -11.96 -47.17 -20.45
N SER A 114 -12.55 -47.99 -19.57
CA SER A 114 -13.26 -47.58 -18.34
C SER A 114 -12.73 -48.29 -17.07
N VAL A 115 -12.68 -47.59 -15.92
CA VAL A 115 -12.66 -48.12 -14.55
C VAL A 115 -13.33 -47.10 -13.60
N ASP A 116 -14.13 -47.58 -12.64
CA ASP A 116 -14.80 -46.79 -11.60
C ASP A 116 -13.98 -46.67 -10.30
N VAL A 117 -14.31 -45.68 -9.45
CA VAL A 117 -13.76 -45.55 -8.08
C VAL A 117 -14.85 -45.20 -7.07
N VAL A 118 -15.22 -46.19 -6.24
CA VAL A 118 -15.99 -46.12 -4.98
C VAL A 118 -15.57 -47.36 -4.16
N ASP A 119 -15.28 -47.36 -2.86
CA ASP A 119 -15.23 -46.28 -1.85
C ASP A 119 -13.77 -45.81 -1.57
N GLY A 120 -13.60 -44.79 -0.71
CA GLY A 120 -12.34 -44.04 -0.55
C GLY A 120 -11.28 -44.64 0.38
N PHE A 121 -10.06 -44.06 0.29
CA PHE A 121 -8.80 -44.39 1.01
C PHE A 121 -8.09 -45.68 0.51
N ILE A 122 -6.80 -45.77 0.14
CA ILE A 122 -5.59 -44.90 0.12
C ILE A 122 -4.63 -45.36 -1.03
N THR A 123 -3.53 -44.63 -1.27
CA THR A 123 -2.24 -45.01 -1.93
C THR A 123 -2.03 -44.82 -3.45
N LEU A 124 -0.78 -44.46 -3.80
CA LEU A 124 -0.18 -44.42 -5.14
C LEU A 124 0.80 -45.60 -5.35
N LYS A 125 0.78 -46.26 -6.52
CA LYS A 125 1.88 -47.10 -7.04
C LYS A 125 2.05 -46.92 -8.57
N LYS A 126 3.17 -47.41 -9.10
CA LYS A 126 3.73 -47.14 -10.45
C LYS A 126 2.90 -47.74 -11.63
N PRO A 127 3.14 -47.34 -12.89
CA PRO A 127 2.07 -47.07 -13.85
C PRO A 127 1.39 -48.30 -14.50
N GLY A 128 0.06 -48.24 -14.57
CA GLY A 128 -0.79 -49.03 -15.46
C GLY A 128 -1.44 -48.15 -16.54
N LYS A 129 -2.08 -48.75 -17.55
CA LYS A 129 -2.70 -48.02 -18.67
C LYS A 129 -3.89 -47.15 -18.21
N PRO A 130 -4.09 -45.96 -18.81
CA PRO A 130 -5.16 -45.05 -18.40
C PRO A 130 -6.54 -45.56 -18.80
N THR A 131 -7.53 -45.24 -17.97
CA THR A 131 -8.96 -45.46 -18.23
C THR A 131 -9.72 -44.17 -17.93
N VAL A 132 -10.60 -43.77 -18.82
CA VAL A 132 -11.12 -42.39 -18.89
C VAL A 132 -12.33 -42.21 -17.96
N PRO A 133 -12.36 -41.19 -17.08
CA PRO A 133 -13.54 -40.90 -16.28
C PRO A 133 -14.69 -40.40 -17.18
N HIS A 134 -15.92 -40.81 -16.89
CA HIS A 134 -17.08 -40.44 -17.72
C HIS A 134 -17.33 -38.93 -17.76
N ALA A 135 -17.17 -38.33 -18.94
CA ALA A 135 -17.55 -36.95 -19.19
C ALA A 135 -19.06 -36.75 -18.93
N ARG A 136 -19.40 -35.72 -18.15
CA ARG A 136 -20.80 -35.28 -18.00
C ARG A 136 -21.32 -34.77 -19.34
N PRO A 137 -22.55 -35.11 -19.76
CA PRO A 137 -23.12 -34.55 -20.98
C PRO A 137 -23.28 -33.03 -20.82
N LEU A 138 -22.65 -32.27 -21.71
CA LEU A 138 -22.77 -30.81 -21.75
C LEU A 138 -24.25 -30.42 -21.87
N LYS A 139 -24.73 -29.56 -20.97
CA LYS A 139 -26.07 -28.98 -21.07
C LYS A 139 -26.14 -28.13 -22.33
N THR A 140 -26.99 -28.53 -23.27
CA THR A 140 -27.33 -27.73 -24.44
C THR A 140 -27.94 -26.39 -24.02
N VAL A 141 -27.40 -25.28 -24.52
CA VAL A 141 -27.98 -23.95 -24.31
C VAL A 141 -28.93 -23.64 -25.47
N VAL A 142 -30.10 -23.07 -25.16
CA VAL A 142 -31.16 -22.71 -26.12
C VAL A 142 -31.55 -21.25 -25.86
N LEU A 143 -31.53 -20.40 -26.90
CA LEU A 143 -31.92 -18.99 -26.76
C LEU A 143 -33.41 -18.83 -26.44
N THR A 144 -33.71 -17.88 -25.57
CA THR A 144 -35.07 -17.46 -25.22
C THR A 144 -35.49 -16.18 -25.98
N LYS A 145 -36.71 -15.68 -25.71
CA LYS A 145 -37.19 -14.40 -26.25
C LYS A 145 -36.60 -13.17 -25.54
N GLU A 146 -36.00 -13.34 -24.36
CA GLU A 146 -35.50 -12.25 -23.52
C GLU A 146 -34.07 -11.86 -23.96
N ASP A 147 -33.26 -12.87 -24.26
CA ASP A 147 -31.90 -12.84 -24.83
C ASP A 147 -31.81 -12.00 -26.13
N LEU A 148 -32.92 -11.95 -26.88
CA LEU A 148 -33.01 -11.25 -28.16
C LEU A 148 -32.80 -9.73 -28.05
N LYS A 149 -33.07 -9.12 -26.88
CA LYS A 149 -32.84 -7.69 -26.65
C LYS A 149 -31.34 -7.36 -26.47
N PRO A 150 -30.58 -8.04 -25.58
CA PRO A 150 -29.12 -7.98 -25.56
C PRO A 150 -28.49 -8.23 -26.94
N LEU A 151 -28.92 -9.29 -27.62
CA LEU A 151 -28.37 -9.71 -28.92
C LEU A 151 -28.45 -8.61 -29.99
N LEU A 152 -29.60 -7.92 -30.11
CA LEU A 152 -29.76 -6.77 -31.00
C LEU A 152 -28.83 -5.58 -30.62
N GLY A 153 -28.61 -5.36 -29.32
CA GLY A 153 -27.66 -4.36 -28.84
C GLY A 153 -26.21 -4.68 -29.23
N TYR A 154 -25.85 -5.97 -29.25
CA TYR A 154 -24.55 -6.43 -29.71
C TYR A 154 -24.41 -6.31 -31.24
N CYS A 155 -25.41 -6.71 -32.02
CA CYS A 155 -25.44 -6.50 -33.47
C CYS A 155 -25.27 -5.00 -33.85
N SER A 156 -25.92 -4.09 -33.11
CA SER A 156 -25.76 -2.64 -33.29
C SER A 156 -24.32 -2.14 -33.00
N LEU A 157 -23.63 -2.74 -32.02
CA LEU A 157 -22.22 -2.44 -31.76
C LEU A 157 -21.32 -2.94 -32.90
N VAL A 158 -21.61 -4.13 -33.47
CA VAL A 158 -20.87 -4.69 -34.61
C VAL A 158 -20.98 -3.81 -35.85
N LEU A 159 -22.19 -3.33 -36.19
CA LEU A 159 -22.38 -2.43 -37.34
C LEU A 159 -21.59 -1.11 -37.17
N ARG A 160 -21.59 -0.52 -35.96
CA ARG A 160 -20.78 0.69 -35.67
C ARG A 160 -19.29 0.43 -35.87
N TRP A 161 -18.78 -0.70 -35.40
CA TRP A 161 -17.38 -1.09 -35.60
C TRP A 161 -17.04 -1.37 -37.07
N GLN A 162 -17.89 -2.11 -37.80
CA GLN A 162 -17.70 -2.42 -39.22
C GLN A 162 -17.70 -1.15 -40.09
N ALA A 163 -18.48 -0.13 -39.73
CA ALA A 163 -18.49 1.17 -40.40
C ALA A 163 -17.26 2.05 -40.06
N ARG A 164 -16.65 1.89 -38.88
CA ARG A 164 -15.49 2.67 -38.43
C ARG A 164 -14.14 2.06 -38.82
N PHE A 165 -14.03 0.73 -38.89
CA PHE A 165 -12.76 0.04 -39.13
C PHE A 165 -12.03 0.48 -40.41
N PRO A 166 -12.68 0.72 -41.57
CA PRO A 166 -12.01 1.31 -42.73
C PRO A 166 -11.37 2.68 -42.47
N GLN A 167 -12.10 3.59 -41.82
CA GLN A 167 -11.63 4.95 -41.51
C GLN A 167 -10.42 4.91 -40.56
N MET A 168 -10.44 3.95 -39.63
CA MET A 168 -9.37 3.67 -38.68
C MET A 168 -8.14 3.04 -39.34
N ARG A 169 -8.35 2.11 -40.27
CA ARG A 169 -7.29 1.39 -40.98
C ARG A 169 -6.49 2.30 -41.91
N TRP A 170 -7.19 3.05 -42.75
CA TRP A 170 -6.58 3.93 -43.76
C TRP A 170 -6.38 5.36 -43.21
N PHE A 171 -6.13 5.49 -41.91
CA PHE A 171 -5.94 6.80 -41.24
C PHE A 171 -4.76 7.60 -41.83
N HIS A 172 -3.66 6.92 -42.18
CA HIS A 172 -2.47 7.54 -42.80
C HIS A 172 -2.55 7.61 -44.34
N GLU A 173 -3.52 6.93 -44.98
CA GLU A 173 -3.71 6.85 -46.43
C GLU A 173 -5.21 7.03 -46.78
N PRO A 174 -5.85 8.16 -46.45
CA PRO A 174 -7.30 8.32 -46.56
C PRO A 174 -7.84 8.15 -48.00
N GLU A 175 -7.00 8.38 -49.01
CA GLU A 175 -7.26 8.07 -50.42
C GLU A 175 -7.47 6.59 -50.73
N ASN A 176 -6.90 5.68 -49.93
CA ASN A 176 -7.07 4.23 -50.04
C ASN A 176 -8.30 3.73 -49.23
N CYS A 177 -8.96 4.59 -48.45
CA CYS A 177 -10.07 4.22 -47.58
C CYS A 177 -11.32 3.79 -48.38
N ARG A 178 -11.63 2.48 -48.34
CA ARG A 178 -12.80 1.89 -49.00
C ARG A 178 -13.67 1.08 -48.03
N HIS A 179 -14.94 0.89 -48.35
CA HIS A 179 -15.78 -0.06 -47.63
C HIS A 179 -15.21 -1.49 -47.75
N LEU A 180 -15.42 -2.30 -46.72
CA LEU A 180 -15.05 -3.72 -46.74
C LEU A 180 -15.89 -4.46 -47.80
N ARG A 181 -15.23 -5.34 -48.56
CA ARG A 181 -15.88 -6.36 -49.39
C ARG A 181 -16.61 -7.36 -48.49
N GLU A 182 -17.58 -8.08 -49.02
CA GLU A 182 -18.44 -8.99 -48.24
C GLU A 182 -17.64 -10.03 -47.43
N HIS A 183 -16.60 -10.62 -48.02
CA HIS A 183 -15.67 -11.55 -47.33
C HIS A 183 -14.77 -10.85 -46.30
N GLU A 184 -14.32 -9.61 -46.54
CA GLU A 184 -13.53 -8.85 -45.57
C GLU A 184 -14.39 -8.45 -44.36
N ALA A 185 -15.67 -8.17 -44.58
CA ALA A 185 -16.63 -7.91 -43.52
C ALA A 185 -16.89 -9.17 -42.66
N GLU A 186 -16.92 -10.36 -43.26
CA GLU A 186 -17.00 -11.63 -42.52
C GLU A 186 -15.73 -11.89 -41.68
N ARG A 187 -14.53 -11.75 -42.28
CA ARG A 187 -13.24 -11.82 -41.56
C ARG A 187 -13.18 -10.81 -40.40
N PHE A 188 -13.64 -9.58 -40.65
CA PHE A 188 -13.71 -8.53 -39.63
C PHE A 188 -14.62 -8.92 -38.45
N ARG A 189 -15.84 -9.41 -38.73
CA ARG A 189 -16.79 -9.82 -37.69
C ARG A 189 -16.23 -10.96 -36.85
N ARG A 190 -15.66 -11.99 -37.49
CA ARG A 190 -14.93 -13.09 -36.83
C ARG A 190 -13.85 -12.58 -35.87
N ALA A 191 -12.93 -11.74 -36.36
CA ALA A 191 -11.88 -11.14 -35.54
C ALA A 191 -12.45 -10.32 -34.36
N MET A 192 -13.52 -9.54 -34.60
CA MET A 192 -14.19 -8.75 -33.55
C MET A 192 -14.81 -9.64 -32.47
N TYR A 193 -15.48 -10.73 -32.84
CA TYR A 193 -16.10 -11.66 -31.87
C TYR A 193 -15.04 -12.32 -30.98
N ARG A 194 -13.89 -12.69 -31.54
CA ARG A 194 -12.78 -13.30 -30.80
C ARG A 194 -12.08 -12.31 -29.87
N TRP A 195 -11.88 -11.05 -30.29
CA TRP A 195 -11.40 -9.98 -29.41
C TRP A 195 -12.36 -9.74 -28.23
N TRP A 196 -13.67 -9.70 -28.50
CA TRP A 196 -14.70 -9.53 -27.48
C TRP A 196 -14.72 -10.69 -26.48
N LEU A 197 -14.70 -11.93 -26.97
CA LEU A 197 -14.73 -13.14 -26.15
C LEU A 197 -13.53 -13.21 -25.21
N TYR A 198 -12.32 -12.90 -25.70
CA TYR A 198 -11.11 -12.82 -24.88
C TYR A 198 -11.23 -11.77 -23.78
N GLY A 199 -11.68 -10.55 -24.13
CA GLY A 199 -11.87 -9.47 -23.16
C GLY A 199 -12.88 -9.81 -22.07
N PHE A 200 -13.98 -10.49 -22.43
CA PHE A 200 -15.00 -10.93 -21.47
C PHE A 200 -14.47 -11.96 -20.47
N TYR A 201 -13.68 -12.94 -20.91
CA TYR A 201 -13.13 -13.98 -20.03
C TYR A 201 -11.94 -13.53 -19.18
N PHE A 202 -11.04 -12.72 -19.73
CA PHE A 202 -9.72 -12.49 -19.10
C PHE A 202 -9.49 -11.06 -18.60
N HIS A 203 -10.22 -10.07 -19.12
CA HIS A 203 -10.13 -8.67 -18.69
C HIS A 203 -11.33 -8.20 -17.84
N GLY A 204 -12.47 -8.91 -17.90
CA GLY A 204 -13.71 -8.61 -17.16
C GLY A 204 -13.77 -9.12 -15.72
N ASP A 205 -15.00 -9.36 -15.22
CA ASP A 205 -15.29 -9.64 -13.79
C ASP A 205 -14.96 -11.08 -13.31
N PHE A 206 -14.59 -12.00 -14.22
CA PHE A 206 -14.43 -13.41 -13.87
C PHE A 206 -13.08 -13.73 -13.20
N PRO A 207 -13.03 -14.72 -12.28
CA PRO A 207 -11.79 -15.09 -11.61
C PRO A 207 -10.80 -15.71 -12.60
N ARG A 208 -9.67 -15.01 -12.82
CA ARG A 208 -8.63 -15.42 -13.78
C ARG A 208 -8.04 -16.79 -13.38
N PRO A 209 -7.93 -17.77 -14.30
CA PRO A 209 -7.45 -19.12 -13.95
C PRO A 209 -5.98 -19.19 -13.49
N ARG A 210 -5.15 -18.21 -13.87
CA ARG A 210 -3.75 -18.08 -13.47
C ARG A 210 -3.34 -16.61 -13.42
N VAL A 211 -2.39 -16.28 -12.54
CA VAL A 211 -1.77 -14.94 -12.48
C VAL A 211 -0.34 -15.06 -13.00
N GLY A 212 -0.04 -14.37 -14.10
CA GLY A 212 1.23 -14.45 -14.81
C GLY A 212 1.04 -14.36 -16.32
N LEU A 213 2.10 -14.04 -17.06
CA LEU A 213 2.06 -13.93 -18.51
C LEU A 213 1.81 -15.29 -19.19
N PRO A 214 1.14 -15.32 -20.35
CA PRO A 214 1.03 -16.55 -21.15
C PRO A 214 2.37 -16.83 -21.84
N GLU A 215 2.86 -18.07 -21.74
CA GLU A 215 4.15 -18.50 -22.32
C GLU A 215 3.97 -19.58 -23.39
N PRO A 216 4.63 -19.46 -24.57
CA PRO A 216 4.57 -20.48 -25.62
C PRO A 216 4.97 -21.87 -25.11
N GLY A 217 4.12 -22.86 -25.37
CA GLY A 217 4.34 -24.25 -24.95
C GLY A 217 3.80 -24.60 -23.55
N VAL A 218 3.15 -23.65 -22.85
CA VAL A 218 2.51 -23.90 -21.55
C VAL A 218 1.02 -24.17 -21.74
N ASP A 219 0.46 -25.14 -21.02
CA ASP A 219 -0.99 -25.36 -20.94
C ASP A 219 -1.64 -24.29 -20.06
N ASP A 220 -2.00 -23.19 -20.72
CA ASP A 220 -2.67 -22.03 -20.16
C ASP A 220 -4.00 -21.82 -20.91
N ILE A 221 -5.08 -21.54 -20.18
CA ILE A 221 -6.44 -21.46 -20.73
C ILE A 221 -6.57 -20.35 -21.79
N ARG A 222 -5.77 -19.28 -21.71
CA ARG A 222 -5.74 -18.20 -22.71
C ARG A 222 -5.14 -18.67 -24.04
N LEU A 223 -4.08 -19.47 -23.97
CA LEU A 223 -3.45 -20.09 -25.14
C LEU A 223 -4.30 -21.24 -25.67
N SER A 224 -4.87 -22.07 -24.78
CA SER A 224 -5.78 -23.17 -25.15
C SER A 224 -7.00 -22.69 -25.95
N GLN A 225 -7.63 -21.58 -25.54
CA GLN A 225 -8.70 -20.97 -26.32
C GLN A 225 -8.22 -20.52 -27.71
N LEU A 226 -7.08 -19.83 -27.80
CA LEU A 226 -6.54 -19.34 -29.08
C LEU A 226 -6.03 -20.47 -29.99
N ARG A 227 -5.61 -21.61 -29.44
CA ARG A 227 -5.25 -22.83 -30.19
C ARG A 227 -6.44 -23.43 -30.96
N LEU A 228 -7.69 -23.13 -30.58
CA LEU A 228 -8.90 -23.54 -31.32
C LEU A 228 -9.08 -22.83 -32.67
N TYR A 229 -8.33 -21.76 -32.92
CA TYR A 229 -8.42 -20.95 -34.14
C TYR A 229 -7.31 -21.31 -35.13
N SER A 230 -7.57 -21.27 -36.44
CA SER A 230 -6.52 -21.55 -37.44
C SER A 230 -5.53 -20.39 -37.54
N THR A 231 -4.36 -20.63 -38.10
CA THR A 231 -3.30 -19.60 -38.18
C THR A 231 -3.70 -18.44 -39.08
N SER A 232 -4.48 -18.68 -40.15
CA SER A 232 -5.06 -17.59 -40.95
C SER A 232 -6.00 -16.69 -40.14
N GLU A 233 -6.80 -17.25 -39.23
CA GLU A 233 -7.73 -16.48 -38.38
C GLU A 233 -7.02 -15.77 -37.22
N LEU A 234 -5.95 -16.34 -36.66
CA LEU A 234 -5.11 -15.66 -35.67
C LEU A 234 -4.42 -14.44 -36.28
N VAL A 235 -4.06 -14.47 -37.56
CA VAL A 235 -3.55 -13.32 -38.31
C VAL A 235 -4.65 -12.27 -38.57
N GLU A 236 -5.89 -12.67 -38.86
CA GLU A 236 -7.04 -11.75 -38.94
C GLU A 236 -7.30 -11.04 -37.59
N LEU A 237 -7.25 -11.77 -36.48
CA LEU A 237 -7.37 -11.22 -35.12
C LEU A 237 -6.23 -10.25 -34.80
N MET A 238 -5.00 -10.60 -35.18
CA MET A 238 -3.84 -9.73 -35.01
C MET A 238 -3.99 -8.41 -35.80
N ASP A 239 -4.42 -8.49 -37.06
CA ASP A 239 -4.59 -7.33 -37.94
C ASP A 239 -5.66 -6.34 -37.42
N LEU A 240 -6.71 -6.85 -36.77
CA LEU A 240 -7.68 -6.03 -36.04
C LEU A 240 -7.02 -5.31 -34.85
N VAL A 241 -6.34 -6.07 -33.97
CA VAL A 241 -5.82 -5.55 -32.70
C VAL A 241 -4.68 -4.55 -32.91
N GLU A 242 -3.79 -4.78 -33.88
CA GLU A 242 -2.77 -3.77 -34.23
C GLU A 242 -3.41 -2.51 -34.82
N THR A 243 -4.45 -2.62 -35.65
CA THR A 243 -5.20 -1.44 -36.12
C THR A 243 -5.84 -0.68 -34.95
N MET A 244 -6.31 -1.35 -33.90
CA MET A 244 -6.82 -0.67 -32.70
C MET A 244 -5.71 0.04 -31.90
N LYS A 245 -4.50 -0.55 -31.84
CA LYS A 245 -3.33 0.11 -31.23
C LYS A 245 -2.97 1.40 -31.95
N ASP A 246 -2.87 1.36 -33.29
CA ASP A 246 -2.57 2.53 -34.12
C ASP A 246 -3.60 3.66 -33.85
N VAL A 247 -4.89 3.34 -33.81
CA VAL A 247 -5.97 4.32 -33.50
C VAL A 247 -5.86 4.88 -32.08
N VAL A 248 -5.60 4.04 -31.07
CA VAL A 248 -5.44 4.51 -29.69
C VAL A 248 -4.22 5.44 -29.57
N LEU A 249 -3.11 5.12 -30.24
CA LEU A 249 -1.91 5.95 -30.27
C LEU A 249 -2.14 7.32 -30.92
N HIS A 250 -2.93 7.40 -31.99
CA HIS A 250 -3.09 8.66 -32.75
C HIS A 250 -4.34 9.48 -32.40
N TYR A 251 -5.43 8.85 -31.94
CA TYR A 251 -6.67 9.57 -31.55
C TYR A 251 -6.81 9.77 -30.04
N LEU A 252 -6.51 8.75 -29.22
CA LEU A 252 -6.76 8.80 -27.78
C LEU A 252 -5.58 9.43 -27.02
N CYS A 253 -4.37 8.92 -27.22
CA CYS A 253 -3.18 9.35 -26.49
C CYS A 253 -2.88 10.86 -26.54
N PRO A 254 -2.88 11.55 -27.70
CA PRO A 254 -2.54 12.99 -27.75
C PRO A 254 -3.60 13.89 -27.10
N ARG A 255 -4.83 13.37 -26.90
CA ARG A 255 -5.90 14.06 -26.15
C ARG A 255 -5.88 13.75 -24.66
N LEU A 256 -5.06 12.80 -24.22
CA LEU A 256 -4.83 12.56 -22.80
C LEU A 256 -3.74 13.50 -22.25
N ASP A 257 -2.66 13.77 -22.97
CA ASP A 257 -1.56 14.60 -22.47
C ASP A 257 -1.28 15.85 -23.34
N PRO A 258 -1.85 17.02 -23.00
CA PRO A 258 -1.73 18.23 -23.81
C PRO A 258 -0.36 18.94 -23.67
N SER A 259 0.52 18.55 -22.73
CA SER A 259 1.79 19.26 -22.52
C SER A 259 2.87 18.96 -23.58
N GLN A 260 2.55 18.26 -24.67
CA GLN A 260 3.45 18.08 -25.81
C GLN A 260 3.47 19.29 -26.76
N ASP A 261 2.43 20.13 -26.78
CA ASP A 261 2.36 21.32 -27.65
C ASP A 261 3.37 22.42 -27.25
N GLU A 262 4.00 22.34 -26.07
CA GLU A 262 4.88 23.38 -25.52
C GLU A 262 6.39 23.05 -25.55
N TYR A 263 6.79 21.85 -26.01
CA TYR A 263 8.19 21.39 -25.95
C TYR A 263 9.00 21.63 -27.24
N GLU A 264 9.19 22.90 -27.61
CA GLU A 264 10.23 23.29 -28.58
C GLU A 264 11.62 22.94 -28.02
N GLY A 265 12.29 21.91 -28.57
CA GLY A 265 13.70 21.62 -28.21
C GLY A 265 14.15 20.16 -28.23
N CYS A 266 13.30 19.19 -28.54
CA CYS A 266 13.72 17.80 -28.81
C CYS A 266 13.65 17.49 -30.30
N ASP A 267 14.82 17.31 -30.93
CA ASP A 267 14.92 16.93 -32.35
C ASP A 267 14.33 15.53 -32.62
N PHE A 268 13.25 15.53 -33.42
CA PHE A 268 12.79 14.48 -34.35
C PHE A 268 12.11 13.17 -33.85
N TYR A 269 11.11 12.77 -34.66
CA TYR A 269 10.47 11.44 -34.79
C TYR A 269 9.63 10.87 -33.63
N LEU A 270 8.52 11.55 -33.28
CA LEU A 270 7.30 10.85 -32.84
C LEU A 270 6.02 11.18 -33.65
N TYR A 271 5.97 12.33 -34.34
CA TYR A 271 4.84 12.73 -35.19
C TYR A 271 5.18 12.88 -36.68
N ASP A 272 6.47 13.01 -37.04
CA ASP A 272 6.92 12.93 -38.44
C ASP A 272 6.86 11.49 -38.93
N VAL A 273 5.77 11.16 -39.64
CA VAL A 273 5.59 9.96 -40.49
C VAL A 273 6.16 8.68 -39.89
N VAL A 274 5.61 8.26 -38.73
CA VAL A 274 5.70 6.86 -38.31
C VAL A 274 4.85 6.05 -39.27
N ASP A 275 5.46 5.60 -40.37
CA ASP A 275 4.83 4.69 -41.32
C ASP A 275 4.44 3.39 -40.60
N ARG A 276 3.38 2.73 -41.07
CA ARG A 276 2.79 1.59 -40.37
C ARG A 276 3.75 0.41 -40.18
N PRO A 277 4.69 0.09 -41.09
CA PRO A 277 5.78 -0.86 -40.81
C PRO A 277 6.66 -0.46 -39.62
N GLU A 278 6.92 0.83 -39.39
CA GLU A 278 7.68 1.30 -38.21
C GLU A 278 6.85 1.24 -36.92
N SER A 279 5.55 1.57 -36.95
CA SER A 279 4.64 1.32 -35.81
C SER A 279 4.67 -0.16 -35.42
N LEU A 280 4.50 -1.05 -36.40
CA LEU A 280 4.52 -2.51 -36.23
C LEU A 280 5.88 -3.04 -35.76
N ALA A 281 7.00 -2.47 -36.23
CA ALA A 281 8.35 -2.86 -35.81
C ALA A 281 8.67 -2.43 -34.36
N ARG A 282 8.21 -1.24 -33.94
CA ARG A 282 8.40 -0.72 -32.59
C ARG A 282 7.44 -1.38 -31.58
N GLY A 283 6.16 -1.51 -31.91
CA GLY A 283 5.06 -1.76 -30.97
C GLY A 283 5.20 -2.98 -30.05
N TRP A 284 5.76 -4.09 -30.53
CA TRP A 284 5.94 -5.31 -29.73
C TRP A 284 6.91 -5.14 -28.57
N ARG A 285 8.03 -4.45 -28.82
CA ARG A 285 9.08 -4.20 -27.82
C ARG A 285 8.99 -2.83 -27.18
N ASP A 286 8.12 -1.96 -27.67
CA ASP A 286 7.98 -0.63 -27.08
C ASP A 286 7.52 -0.71 -25.61
N GLN A 287 8.34 -0.12 -24.75
CA GLN A 287 8.14 0.03 -23.31
C GLN A 287 8.17 1.53 -22.93
N SER A 288 8.06 2.43 -23.92
CA SER A 288 7.83 3.85 -23.70
C SER A 288 6.53 4.09 -22.94
N ARG A 289 6.43 5.29 -22.34
CA ARG A 289 5.20 5.78 -21.71
C ARG A 289 3.99 5.60 -22.63
N TRP A 290 4.12 5.97 -23.90
CA TRP A 290 3.05 5.90 -24.88
C TRP A 290 2.69 4.46 -25.26
N GLY A 291 3.66 3.61 -25.60
CA GLY A 291 3.42 2.20 -25.92
C GLY A 291 2.71 1.45 -24.79
N ARG A 292 3.03 1.76 -23.53
CA ARG A 292 2.37 1.19 -22.34
C ARG A 292 0.93 1.71 -22.14
N ILE A 293 0.69 3.00 -22.36
CA ILE A 293 -0.67 3.58 -22.33
C ILE A 293 -1.53 2.96 -23.44
N VAL A 294 -1.01 2.83 -24.66
CA VAL A 294 -1.70 2.18 -25.79
C VAL A 294 -2.06 0.74 -25.47
N LYS A 295 -1.09 -0.05 -24.99
CA LYS A 295 -1.32 -1.45 -24.59
C LYS A 295 -2.35 -1.59 -23.48
N THR A 296 -2.38 -0.65 -22.53
CA THR A 296 -3.39 -0.59 -21.46
C THR A 296 -4.80 -0.42 -22.04
N TYR A 297 -5.04 0.58 -22.89
CA TYR A 297 -6.38 0.83 -23.45
C TYR A 297 -6.84 -0.28 -24.42
N CYS A 298 -5.92 -0.99 -25.08
CA CYS A 298 -6.26 -2.11 -25.97
C CYS A 298 -6.75 -3.38 -25.25
N LYS A 299 -6.76 -3.40 -23.91
CA LYS A 299 -7.39 -4.45 -23.09
C LYS A 299 -8.90 -4.28 -22.97
N LEU A 300 -9.41 -3.07 -23.19
CA LEU A 300 -10.84 -2.78 -23.12
C LEU A 300 -11.60 -3.55 -24.20
N GLY A 301 -12.81 -4.02 -23.86
CA GLY A 301 -13.67 -4.68 -24.84
C GLY A 301 -14.18 -3.70 -25.92
N PRO A 302 -14.67 -4.22 -27.07
CA PRO A 302 -15.13 -3.37 -28.18
C PRO A 302 -16.21 -2.36 -27.78
N LYS A 303 -17.04 -2.68 -26.78
CA LYS A 303 -18.08 -1.78 -26.26
C LYS A 303 -17.47 -0.55 -25.58
N ASP A 304 -16.48 -0.77 -24.72
CA ASP A 304 -15.94 0.24 -23.83
C ASP A 304 -14.97 1.17 -24.59
N LEU A 305 -14.19 0.62 -25.52
CA LEU A 305 -13.35 1.42 -26.41
C LEU A 305 -14.19 2.28 -27.39
N MET A 306 -15.32 1.77 -27.89
CA MET A 306 -16.26 2.57 -28.69
C MET A 306 -16.89 3.70 -27.87
N HIS A 307 -17.27 3.46 -26.61
CA HIS A 307 -17.75 4.53 -25.71
C HIS A 307 -16.70 5.62 -25.51
N LEU A 308 -15.43 5.26 -25.31
CA LEU A 308 -14.34 6.25 -25.22
C LEU A 308 -14.19 7.06 -26.51
N PHE A 309 -14.21 6.42 -27.69
CA PHE A 309 -14.12 7.13 -28.97
C PHE A 309 -15.35 8.01 -29.27
N GLU A 310 -16.56 7.59 -28.89
CA GLU A 310 -17.79 8.39 -29.06
C GLU A 310 -17.83 9.61 -28.12
N ASN A 311 -17.19 9.54 -26.95
CA ASN A 311 -17.21 10.61 -25.93
C ASN A 311 -15.90 11.41 -25.79
N ILE A 312 -14.85 11.11 -26.58
CA ILE A 312 -13.50 11.71 -26.44
C ILE A 312 -13.49 13.25 -26.50
N TYR A 313 -14.36 13.84 -27.33
CA TYR A 313 -14.50 15.29 -27.46
C TYR A 313 -15.48 15.92 -26.43
N SER A 314 -16.17 15.10 -25.64
CA SER A 314 -17.24 15.52 -24.73
C SER A 314 -16.84 15.46 -23.25
N TYR A 315 -15.88 14.61 -22.87
CA TYR A 315 -15.44 14.45 -21.48
C TYR A 315 -13.94 14.73 -21.29
N PRO A 316 -13.52 15.35 -20.17
CA PRO A 316 -12.10 15.65 -19.91
C PRO A 316 -11.29 14.40 -19.57
N ARG A 317 -9.97 14.41 -19.87
CA ARG A 317 -9.00 13.32 -19.59
C ARG A 317 -9.27 12.55 -18.29
N LYS A 318 -9.30 13.25 -17.15
CA LYS A 318 -9.47 12.63 -15.82
C LYS A 318 -10.78 11.85 -15.71
N ARG A 319 -11.86 12.32 -16.36
CA ARG A 319 -13.15 11.61 -16.38
C ARG A 319 -13.09 10.37 -17.27
N LEU A 320 -12.48 10.43 -18.46
CA LEU A 320 -12.32 9.27 -19.35
C LEU A 320 -11.48 8.15 -18.70
N ILE A 321 -10.37 8.52 -18.04
CA ILE A 321 -9.54 7.58 -17.24
C ILE A 321 -10.37 6.96 -16.10
N THR A 322 -11.19 7.77 -15.41
CA THR A 322 -12.02 7.30 -14.29
C THR A 322 -13.15 6.39 -14.77
N GLU A 323 -13.85 6.72 -15.86
CA GLU A 323 -14.88 5.86 -16.45
C GLU A 323 -14.29 4.52 -16.93
N ALA A 324 -13.10 4.51 -17.55
CA ALA A 324 -12.41 3.28 -17.91
C ALA A 324 -12.07 2.41 -16.68
N ARG A 325 -11.53 3.02 -15.61
CA ARG A 325 -11.23 2.34 -14.34
C ARG A 325 -12.49 1.85 -13.60
N LEU A 326 -13.63 2.53 -13.74
CA LEU A 326 -14.91 2.13 -13.13
C LEU A 326 -15.61 1.01 -13.91
N CYS A 327 -15.55 1.02 -15.25
CA CYS A 327 -16.12 -0.03 -16.09
C CYS A 327 -15.28 -1.32 -16.10
N GLN A 328 -13.96 -1.22 -15.85
CA GLN A 328 -13.04 -2.35 -15.77
C GLN A 328 -12.12 -2.20 -14.55
N PRO A 329 -12.59 -2.51 -13.32
CA PRO A 329 -11.79 -2.35 -12.09
C PRO A 329 -10.56 -3.27 -12.06
N ASN A 330 -10.55 -4.34 -12.85
CA ASN A 330 -9.43 -5.27 -12.99
C ASN A 330 -8.31 -4.77 -13.92
N LEU A 331 -8.49 -3.62 -14.60
CA LEU A 331 -7.59 -3.10 -15.64
C LEU A 331 -6.18 -2.74 -15.15
N THR A 332 -6.02 -2.34 -13.89
CA THR A 332 -4.71 -1.98 -13.27
C THR A 332 -3.95 -3.20 -12.75
N PHE A 333 -4.63 -4.32 -12.53
CA PHE A 333 -4.01 -5.59 -12.09
C PHE A 333 -3.67 -6.51 -13.27
N ASP A 334 -4.05 -6.09 -14.46
CA ASP A 334 -3.88 -6.81 -15.71
C ASP A 334 -2.50 -6.49 -16.31
N GLN A 335 -1.71 -7.51 -16.66
CA GLN A 335 -0.37 -7.33 -17.24
C GLN A 335 -0.24 -7.85 -18.67
N GLU A 336 -1.33 -8.30 -19.29
CA GLU A 336 -1.34 -8.93 -20.61
C GLU A 336 -2.22 -8.19 -21.62
N SER A 337 -2.12 -8.55 -22.89
CA SER A 337 -3.12 -8.17 -23.89
C SER A 337 -3.31 -9.34 -24.85
N ILE A 338 -4.49 -9.43 -25.46
CA ILE A 338 -4.82 -10.43 -26.48
C ILE A 338 -3.74 -10.54 -27.58
N SER A 339 -3.06 -9.43 -27.90
CA SER A 339 -1.98 -9.41 -28.90
C SER A 339 -0.78 -10.29 -28.49
N VAL A 340 -0.43 -10.34 -27.20
CA VAL A 340 0.64 -11.20 -26.68
C VAL A 340 0.25 -12.67 -26.77
N SER A 341 -0.95 -13.01 -26.28
CA SER A 341 -1.47 -14.38 -26.30
C SER A 341 -1.60 -14.92 -27.73
N THR A 342 -2.03 -14.07 -28.67
CA THR A 342 -2.13 -14.41 -30.11
C THR A 342 -0.75 -14.65 -30.72
N GLN A 343 0.24 -13.81 -30.41
CA GLN A 343 1.61 -14.00 -30.88
C GLN A 343 2.23 -15.30 -30.32
N CYS A 344 1.93 -15.66 -29.07
CA CYS A 344 2.45 -16.89 -28.46
C CYS A 344 1.97 -18.17 -29.17
N VAL A 345 0.70 -18.26 -29.58
CA VAL A 345 0.18 -19.41 -30.34
C VAL A 345 0.71 -19.43 -31.78
N LEU A 346 0.94 -18.27 -32.40
CA LEU A 346 1.60 -18.19 -33.72
C LEU A 346 3.04 -18.70 -33.65
N ASP A 347 3.80 -18.32 -32.61
CA ASP A 347 5.16 -18.78 -32.33
C ASP A 347 5.20 -20.31 -32.09
N GLU A 348 4.28 -20.87 -31.29
CA GLU A 348 4.15 -22.33 -31.07
C GLU A 348 4.04 -23.10 -32.39
N ARG A 349 3.25 -22.59 -33.34
CA ARG A 349 3.05 -23.21 -34.65
C ARG A 349 4.25 -23.01 -35.58
N GLN A 350 4.90 -21.85 -35.53
CA GLN A 350 6.12 -21.58 -36.29
C GLN A 350 7.28 -22.50 -35.91
N TRP A 351 7.34 -23.00 -34.66
CA TRP A 351 8.36 -24.00 -34.25
C TRP A 351 7.96 -25.46 -34.54
N SER A 352 6.74 -25.69 -35.02
CA SER A 352 6.13 -27.02 -35.20
C SER A 352 5.92 -27.42 -36.67
N LEU A 353 5.88 -26.45 -37.59
CA LEU A 353 5.58 -26.64 -39.02
C LEU A 353 6.56 -25.88 -39.90
N ASP A 354 6.79 -26.38 -41.13
CA ASP A 354 7.39 -25.59 -42.23
C ASP A 354 6.38 -24.53 -42.72
N MET A 355 6.25 -23.49 -41.89
CA MET A 355 5.57 -22.24 -42.20
C MET A 355 6.40 -21.45 -43.21
N PRO A 356 5.79 -20.72 -44.17
CA PRO A 356 6.49 -19.63 -44.84
C PRO A 356 6.99 -18.65 -43.78
N THR A 357 8.12 -18.00 -44.05
CA THR A 357 8.57 -16.87 -43.24
C THR A 357 7.52 -15.76 -43.33
N LEU A 358 6.69 -15.62 -42.28
CA LEU A 358 5.78 -14.49 -42.10
C LEU A 358 6.55 -13.20 -42.44
N PRO A 359 6.16 -12.46 -43.48
CA PRO A 359 6.90 -11.28 -43.89
C PRO A 359 7.01 -10.29 -42.74
N LEU A 360 8.16 -9.63 -42.63
CA LEU A 360 8.39 -8.57 -41.64
C LEU A 360 7.33 -7.47 -41.77
N ASP A 361 6.89 -7.19 -43.00
CA ASP A 361 5.76 -6.31 -43.33
C ASP A 361 4.43 -7.08 -43.28
N ARG A 362 3.73 -6.98 -42.14
CA ARG A 362 2.46 -7.66 -41.83
C ARG A 362 1.26 -7.07 -42.59
N LEU A 363 1.28 -7.13 -43.92
CA LEU A 363 0.31 -6.47 -44.81
C LEU A 363 -0.91 -7.32 -45.20
N GLY A 364 -0.98 -8.58 -44.79
CA GLY A 364 -2.13 -9.48 -45.03
C GLY A 364 -2.86 -9.81 -43.73
N GLY A 365 -4.19 -9.70 -43.73
CA GLY A 365 -5.02 -9.89 -42.55
C GLY A 365 -6.51 -9.93 -42.89
N ILE A 366 -7.32 -9.04 -42.31
CA ILE A 366 -8.75 -8.92 -42.63
C ILE A 366 -8.95 -8.47 -44.09
N ILE A 367 -8.24 -7.42 -44.46
CA ILE A 367 -8.28 -6.82 -45.80
C ILE A 367 -7.49 -7.66 -46.79
N ASP A 368 -7.96 -7.64 -48.03
CA ASP A 368 -7.29 -8.27 -49.17
C ASP A 368 -6.73 -7.26 -50.18
N TRP A 369 -5.69 -7.71 -50.88
CA TRP A 369 -4.95 -6.96 -51.89
C TRP A 369 -4.83 -7.71 -53.23
N ASP A 370 -5.57 -8.82 -53.40
CA ASP A 370 -5.68 -9.60 -54.64
C ASP A 370 -4.35 -10.19 -55.15
N ASP A 371 -3.52 -10.72 -54.24
CA ASP A 371 -2.19 -11.29 -54.52
C ASP A 371 -2.03 -12.77 -54.11
N GLU A 372 -0.84 -13.36 -54.33
CA GLU A 372 -0.61 -14.82 -54.24
C GLU A 372 -0.83 -15.43 -52.83
N ARG A 373 -0.99 -14.59 -51.79
CA ARG A 373 -1.18 -14.98 -50.38
C ARG A 373 -2.46 -15.77 -50.12
N ASP A 374 -3.46 -15.74 -51.00
CA ASP A 374 -4.68 -16.56 -50.86
C ASP A 374 -4.36 -18.06 -50.84
N ALA A 375 -3.32 -18.51 -51.55
CA ALA A 375 -2.86 -19.90 -51.49
C ALA A 375 -2.32 -20.28 -50.09
N GLU A 376 -1.69 -19.33 -49.39
CA GLU A 376 -1.22 -19.52 -48.02
C GLU A 376 -2.39 -19.51 -47.02
N ARG A 377 -3.38 -18.62 -47.19
CA ARG A 377 -4.61 -18.62 -46.37
C ARG A 377 -5.31 -19.98 -46.41
N ILE A 378 -5.38 -20.61 -47.59
CA ILE A 378 -5.96 -21.95 -47.77
C ILE A 378 -5.11 -23.02 -47.06
N LYS A 379 -3.77 -22.96 -47.18
CA LYS A 379 -2.85 -23.88 -46.46
C LYS A 379 -3.01 -23.79 -44.94
N PHE A 380 -3.31 -22.61 -44.40
CA PHE A 380 -3.39 -22.33 -42.95
C PHE A 380 -4.81 -22.13 -42.40
N GLY A 381 -5.82 -22.55 -43.16
CA GLY A 381 -7.23 -22.59 -42.69
C GLY A 381 -7.59 -23.83 -41.88
N GLY A 382 -6.71 -24.83 -41.79
CA GLY A 382 -7.02 -26.16 -41.23
C GLY A 382 -6.06 -26.67 -40.14
N ASP A 383 -5.22 -25.81 -39.56
CA ASP A 383 -4.22 -26.16 -38.54
C ASP A 383 -4.67 -25.86 -37.09
N ALA A 384 -5.97 -25.63 -36.90
CA ALA A 384 -6.59 -25.46 -35.59
C ALA A 384 -6.52 -26.73 -34.73
N SER A 385 -6.32 -26.56 -33.42
CA SER A 385 -6.44 -27.64 -32.43
C SER A 385 -7.92 -27.93 -32.16
N LEU A 386 -8.32 -29.21 -32.15
CA LEU A 386 -9.73 -29.60 -32.02
C LEU A 386 -10.25 -29.59 -30.57
N ASP A 387 -9.34 -29.57 -29.59
CA ASP A 387 -9.59 -29.65 -28.15
C ASP A 387 -8.78 -28.63 -27.33
N GLY A 388 -8.09 -27.70 -28.01
CA GLY A 388 -7.29 -26.65 -27.37
C GLY A 388 -5.94 -27.12 -26.81
N THR A 389 -5.55 -28.38 -27.06
CA THR A 389 -4.23 -28.90 -26.68
C THR A 389 -3.10 -28.38 -27.58
N LEU A 390 -1.85 -28.54 -27.11
CA LEU A 390 -0.62 -28.21 -27.84
C LEU A 390 -0.47 -29.01 -29.16
N PRO A 391 -0.02 -28.39 -30.27
CA PRO A 391 0.22 -29.08 -31.54
C PRO A 391 1.21 -30.24 -31.44
N GLY A 392 0.80 -31.42 -31.92
CA GLY A 392 1.63 -32.63 -31.92
C GLY A 392 2.87 -32.47 -32.79
N GLY A 393 4.05 -32.50 -32.17
CA GLY A 393 5.35 -32.33 -32.83
C GLY A 393 6.15 -31.12 -32.35
N ALA A 394 5.52 -30.21 -31.60
CA ALA A 394 6.17 -29.05 -31.01
C ALA A 394 7.41 -29.44 -30.19
N ARG A 395 8.60 -29.05 -30.69
CA ARG A 395 9.84 -29.14 -29.92
C ARG A 395 10.09 -27.82 -29.21
N MET A 396 10.41 -27.89 -27.92
CA MET A 396 10.81 -26.75 -27.10
C MET A 396 12.19 -26.21 -27.56
N LEU A 397 12.21 -25.45 -28.65
CA LEU A 397 13.24 -24.45 -28.87
C LEU A 397 13.10 -23.42 -27.75
N ARG A 398 14.19 -23.15 -27.02
CA ARG A 398 14.24 -22.06 -26.03
C ARG A 398 14.08 -20.73 -26.76
N SER A 399 12.86 -20.26 -26.89
CA SER A 399 12.61 -18.89 -27.35
C SER A 399 13.21 -17.93 -26.34
N SER A 400 13.87 -16.88 -26.82
CA SER A 400 14.27 -15.74 -25.97
C SER A 400 13.09 -14.78 -25.85
N SER A 401 11.95 -15.33 -25.39
CA SER A 401 10.68 -14.63 -25.23
C SER A 401 10.88 -13.36 -24.42
N ARG A 402 10.78 -12.22 -25.11
CA ARG A 402 10.81 -10.88 -24.52
C ARG A 402 9.43 -10.22 -24.63
N TYR A 403 8.38 -11.04 -24.50
CA TYR A 403 6.99 -10.60 -24.59
C TYR A 403 6.54 -9.94 -23.28
N SER A 404 6.85 -8.64 -23.18
CA SER A 404 6.50 -7.66 -22.13
C SER A 404 6.90 -7.98 -20.68
N PRO A 405 8.12 -7.63 -20.23
CA PRO A 405 8.57 -7.93 -18.86
C PRO A 405 7.91 -7.09 -17.73
N ARG A 406 7.55 -5.83 -17.99
CA ARG A 406 7.05 -4.85 -16.98
C ARG A 406 6.22 -3.72 -17.64
N GLY A 407 5.26 -4.08 -18.50
CA GLY A 407 4.67 -3.14 -19.48
C GLY A 407 3.28 -2.59 -19.16
N ASP A 408 2.30 -3.46 -19.00
CA ASP A 408 0.93 -3.15 -19.44
C ASP A 408 -0.05 -2.89 -18.27
N ASP A 409 0.46 -2.56 -17.08
CA ASP A 409 -0.28 -2.48 -15.79
C ASP A 409 -1.01 -1.14 -15.51
N ALA A 410 -1.28 -0.34 -16.54
CA ALA A 410 -1.93 0.98 -16.46
C ALA A 410 -1.21 2.06 -15.62
N SER A 411 -0.03 1.80 -15.07
CA SER A 411 0.73 2.73 -14.19
C SER A 411 1.02 4.09 -14.84
N PHE A 412 1.27 4.13 -16.15
CA PHE A 412 1.65 5.34 -16.89
C PHE A 412 0.50 6.33 -17.18
N LEU A 413 -0.73 6.05 -16.73
CA LEU A 413 -1.86 6.98 -16.83
C LEU A 413 -1.75 8.18 -15.85
N GLU A 414 -0.83 8.11 -14.88
CA GLU A 414 -0.69 9.05 -13.77
C GLU A 414 0.49 10.01 -14.00
N ASP A 415 0.25 11.32 -13.80
CA ASP A 415 1.23 12.40 -14.06
C ASP A 415 1.68 13.05 -12.75
N ILE A 416 3.00 13.26 -12.62
CA ILE A 416 3.64 13.97 -11.51
C ILE A 416 4.73 14.90 -12.05
N GLN A 417 4.67 16.18 -11.70
CA GLN A 417 5.75 17.16 -11.90
C GLN A 417 6.28 17.66 -10.54
N ARG A 418 7.60 17.77 -10.38
CA ARG A 418 8.26 18.46 -9.25
C ARG A 418 9.77 18.65 -9.49
N GLN A 419 10.31 19.85 -9.27
CA GLN A 419 11.72 20.20 -8.95
C GLN A 419 11.87 21.76 -8.87
N PRO A 420 12.95 22.38 -8.32
CA PRO A 420 13.77 21.97 -7.16
C PRO A 420 14.32 23.13 -6.23
N ARG A 421 14.46 22.85 -4.90
CA ARG A 421 15.41 23.48 -3.90
C ARG A 421 15.13 24.97 -3.51
N VAL A 422 15.72 25.62 -2.48
CA VAL A 422 16.98 25.48 -1.69
C VAL A 422 16.78 25.94 -0.20
N GLU A 423 17.51 25.33 0.78
CA GLU A 423 17.88 25.75 2.19
C GLU A 423 16.90 26.53 3.14
N GLY A 424 16.93 26.40 4.48
CA GLY A 424 17.65 25.49 5.39
C GLY A 424 17.68 25.92 6.89
N ARG A 425 17.93 24.95 7.80
CA ARG A 425 18.59 25.06 9.15
C ARG A 425 17.88 25.62 10.43
N LEU A 426 17.93 24.78 11.49
CA LEU A 426 18.21 25.03 12.94
C LEU A 426 17.10 25.25 14.04
N ILE A 427 16.99 24.23 14.92
CA ILE A 427 17.11 24.27 16.41
C ILE A 427 15.91 24.67 17.35
N CYS A 428 15.26 23.61 17.88
CA CYS A 428 15.16 23.21 19.32
C CYS A 428 14.03 23.61 20.33
N TRP A 429 13.49 22.52 20.94
CA TRP A 429 13.19 22.26 22.38
C TRP A 429 11.92 22.82 23.09
N TRP A 430 10.97 21.90 23.40
CA TRP A 430 10.50 21.39 24.72
C TRP A 430 10.66 22.23 26.03
N PRO A 431 9.89 21.98 27.15
CA PRO A 431 9.23 20.71 27.57
C PRO A 431 7.81 20.80 28.24
N PHE A 432 7.36 19.65 28.81
CA PHE A 432 6.35 19.31 29.86
C PHE A 432 5.77 20.43 30.81
N GLN A 433 4.67 20.31 31.61
CA GLN A 433 4.05 19.15 32.32
C GLN A 433 2.66 19.41 33.01
N ARG A 434 1.87 18.33 33.24
CA ARG A 434 0.95 18.01 34.40
C ARG A 434 -0.20 18.94 34.91
N PHE A 435 -1.43 18.37 34.83
CA PHE A 435 -2.42 18.10 35.92
C PHE A 435 -2.90 19.20 36.91
N GLY A 436 -4.23 19.39 37.00
CA GLY A 436 -4.96 18.95 38.21
C GLY A 436 -6.05 19.84 38.85
N SER A 437 -7.32 19.36 38.85
CA SER A 437 -8.35 19.49 39.93
C SER A 437 -8.95 20.90 40.22
N LEU A 438 -10.14 21.11 40.84
CA LEU A 438 -11.17 20.23 41.45
C LEU A 438 -12.50 21.02 41.64
N GLY A 439 -13.63 20.32 41.78
CA GLY A 439 -14.84 20.79 42.50
C GLY A 439 -15.97 21.44 41.67
N SER A 440 -17.25 21.40 42.11
CA SER A 440 -17.87 20.67 43.24
C SER A 440 -19.43 20.77 43.19
N LEU A 441 -20.13 20.06 44.09
CA LEU A 441 -21.60 19.95 44.30
C LEU A 441 -22.29 18.97 43.30
N GLU A 442 -22.75 17.75 43.66
CA GLU A 442 -23.58 17.21 44.77
C GLU A 442 -25.09 17.27 44.52
N HIS A 443 -25.91 16.27 44.89
CA HIS A 443 -25.68 15.02 45.68
C HIS A 443 -26.21 13.79 44.86
N ILE A 444 -26.64 12.60 45.31
CA ILE A 444 -27.02 12.05 46.62
C ILE A 444 -26.84 10.49 46.65
N TYR A 445 -26.61 9.92 47.85
CA TYR A 445 -26.83 8.55 48.41
C TYR A 445 -27.41 7.40 47.54
N SER A 446 -27.10 6.11 47.73
CA SER A 446 -26.13 5.33 48.57
C SER A 446 -26.16 3.83 48.16
N SER A 447 -25.40 2.84 48.65
CA SER A 447 -24.49 2.64 49.81
C SER A 447 -23.39 1.58 49.47
N TRP A 448 -22.11 1.82 49.77
CA TRP A 448 -21.26 1.19 50.84
C TRP A 448 -21.22 -0.35 50.92
N GLY A 449 -20.06 -1.03 50.97
CA GLY A 449 -18.66 -0.59 50.76
C GLY A 449 -17.57 -1.44 51.48
N HIS A 450 -16.29 -1.23 51.10
CA HIS A 450 -15.03 -1.59 51.83
C HIS A 450 -14.68 -3.08 52.05
N ARG A 451 -13.42 -3.53 52.26
CA ARG A 451 -12.02 -2.99 52.35
C ARG A 451 -11.09 -4.12 51.81
N THR A 452 -10.04 -3.97 50.98
CA THR A 452 -8.75 -3.24 51.07
C THR A 452 -7.81 -3.64 52.23
N PHE A 453 -6.58 -4.08 51.90
CA PHE A 453 -5.21 -3.66 52.32
C PHE A 453 -4.24 -4.76 51.75
N SER A 454 -3.14 -4.47 51.03
CA SER A 454 -1.78 -4.10 51.50
C SER A 454 -1.06 -5.23 52.28
N GLU A 455 0.26 -5.47 52.20
CA GLU A 455 1.37 -4.81 51.45
C GLU A 455 2.60 -5.75 51.32
N ASP A 456 3.61 -5.31 50.54
CA ASP A 456 5.07 -5.45 50.78
C ASP A 456 5.91 -6.76 50.65
N ILE A 457 7.00 -6.56 49.87
CA ILE A 457 8.43 -6.83 50.18
C ILE A 457 9.09 -8.21 49.89
N ALA A 458 9.90 -8.18 48.81
CA ALA A 458 11.30 -8.63 48.65
C ALA A 458 11.73 -10.12 48.62
N MET A 459 12.30 -10.48 47.46
CA MET A 459 13.65 -11.03 47.21
C MET A 459 14.15 -12.33 47.88
N GLU A 460 14.70 -13.20 47.02
CA GLU A 460 15.96 -13.96 47.16
C GLU A 460 16.11 -14.93 48.37
N SER A 461 16.45 -16.22 48.19
CA SER A 461 17.28 -16.83 47.14
C SER A 461 17.28 -18.37 47.18
N ASN A 462 17.77 -18.97 46.08
CA ASN A 462 18.55 -20.22 45.96
C ASN A 462 18.12 -21.56 46.61
N THR A 463 18.10 -22.61 45.74
CA THR A 463 18.59 -24.00 45.97
C THR A 463 17.99 -24.83 47.12
N ALA A 464 17.58 -26.09 46.96
CA ALA A 464 18.20 -27.20 46.24
C ALA A 464 17.25 -28.43 46.17
N ASP A 465 17.69 -29.48 45.46
CA ASP A 465 17.43 -30.93 45.63
C ASP A 465 15.99 -31.47 45.79
N VAL A 466 15.43 -32.40 44.98
CA VAL A 466 15.88 -33.70 44.41
C VAL A 466 15.44 -34.92 45.26
N VAL A 467 15.09 -36.02 44.58
CA VAL A 467 14.60 -37.35 45.07
C VAL A 467 13.10 -37.45 45.48
N ASP A 468 12.26 -37.73 44.48
CA ASP A 468 11.34 -38.90 44.40
C ASP A 468 11.07 -39.75 45.68
N HIS A 469 9.81 -39.82 46.15
CA HIS A 469 9.11 -41.12 46.29
C HIS A 469 7.58 -40.99 46.50
N PRO A 470 6.77 -42.04 46.17
CA PRO A 470 5.32 -41.92 45.97
C PRO A 470 4.46 -42.62 47.06
N MET A 471 3.12 -42.53 46.87
CA MET A 471 2.07 -43.26 47.60
C MET A 471 1.83 -42.82 49.06
N LYS A 472 0.59 -42.82 49.61
CA LYS A 472 -0.72 -43.25 49.07
C LYS A 472 -1.89 -42.61 49.87
N ASP A 473 -3.09 -42.65 49.28
CA ASP A 473 -4.44 -42.97 49.85
C ASP A 473 -4.81 -42.56 51.30
N VAL A 474 -6.06 -42.20 51.65
CA VAL A 474 -7.35 -41.96 50.94
C VAL A 474 -8.30 -41.32 51.98
N GLU A 475 -9.28 -40.49 51.57
CA GLU A 475 -10.68 -40.64 52.02
C GLU A 475 -11.66 -39.78 51.20
N ALA A 476 -12.82 -40.36 50.89
CA ALA A 476 -13.95 -39.75 50.22
C ALA A 476 -15.25 -40.29 50.85
N PRO A 477 -16.41 -39.71 50.57
CA PRO A 477 -17.58 -40.60 50.45
C PRO A 477 -18.62 -40.22 49.38
N ASN A 478 -19.32 -41.27 48.89
CA ASN A 478 -20.57 -41.27 48.11
C ASN A 478 -20.48 -40.76 46.64
N GLY A 479 -21.03 -41.42 45.62
CA GLY A 479 -21.70 -42.73 45.46
C GLY A 479 -21.65 -43.11 43.95
N PHE A 480 -22.21 -44.19 43.41
CA PHE A 480 -23.17 -45.21 43.88
C PHE A 480 -22.73 -46.60 43.35
N ASN A 481 -23.39 -47.71 43.73
CA ASN A 481 -22.78 -49.05 43.66
C ASN A 481 -23.68 -50.15 43.04
N ARG A 482 -23.15 -50.99 42.12
CA ARG A 482 -23.22 -52.47 42.18
C ARG A 482 -22.59 -53.23 40.98
N THR A 483 -21.66 -54.15 41.31
CA THR A 483 -21.44 -55.53 40.76
C THR A 483 -21.51 -55.80 39.24
N SER A 484 -20.64 -56.61 38.59
CA SER A 484 -19.43 -57.41 38.93
C SER A 484 -18.99 -58.17 37.63
N ASN A 485 -18.03 -59.11 37.49
CA ASN A 485 -17.12 -59.85 38.38
C ASN A 485 -16.01 -60.54 37.54
N THR A 486 -14.77 -60.74 38.06
CA THR A 486 -13.78 -61.81 37.67
C THR A 486 -13.26 -61.87 36.19
N SER A 487 -12.07 -62.39 35.82
CA SER A 487 -10.86 -62.93 36.51
C SER A 487 -9.74 -63.26 35.47
N ILE A 488 -8.44 -63.07 35.75
CA ILE A 488 -7.40 -64.10 36.08
C ILE A 488 -6.40 -64.44 34.94
N ASP A 489 -5.09 -64.39 35.28
CA ASP A 489 -3.90 -65.19 34.88
C ASP A 489 -3.54 -65.41 33.37
N ASP A 490 -2.32 -65.75 32.93
CA ASP A 490 -0.92 -65.52 33.40
C ASP A 490 0.09 -65.93 32.28
N ASP A 491 1.40 -65.78 32.57
CA ASP A 491 2.50 -66.74 32.31
C ASP A 491 3.62 -66.35 31.30
N ASP A 492 4.83 -66.82 31.62
CA ASP A 492 6.14 -66.49 31.06
C ASP A 492 6.60 -67.44 29.93
N THR A 493 7.60 -67.02 29.13
CA THR A 493 8.96 -67.64 29.05
C THR A 493 9.76 -67.15 27.83
N ALA A 494 11.09 -67.40 27.80
CA ALA A 494 12.03 -66.81 26.84
C ALA A 494 13.11 -67.78 26.33
N SER A 495 13.63 -67.58 25.11
CA SER A 495 14.94 -68.08 24.66
C SER A 495 15.42 -67.48 23.31
N GLU A 496 16.66 -66.94 23.33
CA GLU A 496 17.72 -67.01 22.30
C GLU A 496 17.54 -66.44 20.86
N ASP A 497 18.44 -65.49 20.54
CA ASP A 497 18.87 -64.96 19.22
C ASP A 497 19.85 -65.92 18.47
N PRO A 498 20.39 -65.61 17.26
CA PRO A 498 19.94 -64.70 16.18
C PRO A 498 19.92 -65.34 14.77
N TYR A 499 19.09 -64.84 13.85
CA TYR A 499 19.38 -64.85 12.41
C TYR A 499 18.82 -63.60 11.70
N GLU A 500 19.55 -63.09 10.71
CA GLU A 500 19.17 -61.93 9.90
C GLU A 500 18.23 -62.33 8.75
N GLU A 501 17.07 -61.69 8.64
CA GLU A 501 16.32 -61.56 7.38
C GLU A 501 15.52 -60.25 7.40
N GLU A 502 15.35 -59.61 6.22
CA GLU A 502 14.70 -58.30 6.08
C GLU A 502 13.16 -58.44 6.11
N ASP A 503 12.46 -57.69 6.97
CA ASP A 503 10.98 -57.64 6.97
C ASP A 503 10.48 -56.21 7.28
N ASP A 504 9.47 -55.75 6.52
CA ASP A 504 8.95 -54.37 6.58
C ASP A 504 8.20 -54.09 7.92
N PRO A 505 8.32 -52.89 8.52
CA PRO A 505 7.56 -52.53 9.71
C PRO A 505 6.05 -52.52 9.43
N LYS A 506 5.29 -53.23 10.27
CA LYS A 506 3.86 -53.51 10.06
C LYS A 506 3.00 -52.23 10.22
N PRO A 507 1.86 -52.11 9.53
CA PRO A 507 1.07 -50.87 9.43
C PRO A 507 0.22 -50.57 10.68
N GLN A 508 0.84 -50.53 11.88
CA GLN A 508 0.22 -50.12 13.13
C GLN A 508 1.01 -49.02 13.87
N ASP A 509 2.34 -48.94 13.71
CA ASP A 509 3.15 -47.87 14.33
C ASP A 509 2.90 -46.47 13.73
N ILE A 510 2.33 -46.42 12.51
CA ILE A 510 2.02 -45.17 11.80
C ILE A 510 0.93 -44.34 12.51
N ALA A 511 0.17 -44.93 13.45
CA ALA A 511 -0.92 -44.26 14.15
C ALA A 511 -0.48 -43.28 15.26
N PHE A 512 0.79 -43.32 15.71
CA PHE A 512 1.24 -42.57 16.89
C PHE A 512 1.92 -41.22 16.63
N ASP A 513 2.26 -40.88 15.38
CA ASP A 513 3.00 -39.63 15.08
C ASP A 513 2.09 -38.39 14.90
N GLN A 514 0.77 -38.58 14.94
CA GLN A 514 -0.18 -37.46 14.95
C GLN A 514 -0.21 -36.78 16.33
N MET A 515 0.14 -35.48 16.34
CA MET A 515 0.09 -34.56 17.49
C MET A 515 1.24 -34.62 18.52
N ARG A 516 2.50 -34.62 18.08
CA ARG A 516 3.54 -33.88 18.84
C ARG A 516 3.08 -32.43 19.01
N ARG A 517 2.67 -32.02 20.22
CA ARG A 517 2.27 -30.63 20.49
C ARG A 517 3.46 -29.71 20.22
N ARG A 518 3.31 -28.73 19.31
CA ARG A 518 4.41 -27.92 18.76
C ARG A 518 5.27 -27.23 19.84
N GLY A 519 4.68 -26.81 20.95
CA GLY A 519 5.39 -26.22 22.10
C GLY A 519 6.33 -27.16 22.87
N LEU A 520 6.26 -28.49 22.63
CA LEU A 520 7.16 -29.50 23.22
C LEU A 520 8.40 -29.78 22.35
N LEU A 521 8.49 -29.19 21.15
CA LEU A 521 9.65 -29.35 20.28
C LEU A 521 10.85 -28.53 20.79
N PRO A 522 12.10 -28.96 20.51
CA PRO A 522 13.29 -28.15 20.73
C PRO A 522 13.27 -26.84 19.92
N THR A 523 14.01 -25.85 20.40
CA THR A 523 14.50 -24.73 19.59
C THR A 523 15.74 -25.16 18.84
N GLY A 524 15.88 -24.83 17.55
CA GLY A 524 17.07 -25.11 16.76
C GLY A 524 18.19 -24.07 16.91
N CYS A 525 19.44 -24.48 16.73
CA CYS A 525 20.61 -23.61 16.67
C CYS A 525 21.56 -24.08 15.55
N CYS A 526 21.71 -23.30 14.49
CA CYS A 526 22.70 -23.54 13.43
C CYS A 526 23.98 -22.75 13.71
N TYR A 527 25.14 -23.42 13.68
CA TYR A 527 26.47 -22.81 13.85
C TYR A 527 27.55 -23.71 13.23
N ASP A 528 28.55 -23.11 12.56
CA ASP A 528 29.72 -23.81 12.04
C ASP A 528 30.99 -22.94 12.13
N ASP A 529 32.06 -23.48 12.72
CA ASP A 529 33.32 -22.77 12.89
C ASP A 529 34.01 -22.42 11.55
N ARG A 530 33.67 -23.10 10.43
CA ARG A 530 34.21 -22.80 9.09
C ARG A 530 33.77 -21.44 8.57
N MET A 531 32.63 -20.91 9.02
CA MET A 531 32.18 -19.54 8.68
C MET A 531 33.15 -18.46 9.18
N LYS A 532 34.01 -18.77 10.17
CA LYS A 532 35.06 -17.87 10.65
C LYS A 532 36.24 -17.71 9.67
N LEU A 533 36.34 -18.55 8.63
CA LEU A 533 37.44 -18.52 7.67
C LEU A 533 37.36 -17.32 6.71
N HIS A 534 36.18 -16.71 6.54
CA HIS A 534 36.06 -15.40 5.88
C HIS A 534 36.75 -14.32 6.74
N MET A 535 37.84 -13.78 6.21
CA MET A 535 38.68 -12.75 6.84
C MET A 535 39.18 -11.78 5.76
N ASN A 536 39.58 -10.58 6.19
CA ASN A 536 40.14 -9.55 5.31
C ASN A 536 41.42 -10.05 4.60
N ALA A 537 41.53 -9.86 3.29
CA ALA A 537 42.74 -10.16 2.54
C ALA A 537 43.89 -9.18 2.83
N ASP A 538 43.61 -7.98 3.32
CA ASP A 538 44.63 -7.12 3.90
C ASP A 538 44.95 -7.53 5.34
N PHE A 539 46.25 -7.59 5.64
CA PHE A 539 46.81 -7.93 6.94
C PHE A 539 47.69 -6.78 7.49
N SER A 540 47.49 -5.56 6.97
CA SER A 540 48.15 -4.37 7.49
C SER A 540 47.72 -4.10 8.94
N PRO A 541 48.55 -3.40 9.77
CA PRO A 541 48.20 -3.13 11.16
C PRO A 541 46.91 -2.33 11.37
N ASN A 542 46.40 -1.68 10.31
CA ASN A 542 45.18 -0.87 10.33
C ASN A 542 43.97 -1.59 9.73
N ALA A 543 44.09 -2.83 9.25
CA ALA A 543 43.02 -3.61 8.60
C ALA A 543 41.94 -4.15 9.56
N HIS A 544 41.70 -3.49 10.70
CA HIS A 544 40.64 -3.85 11.64
C HIS A 544 39.29 -3.41 11.07
N HIS A 545 38.55 -4.39 10.55
CA HIS A 545 37.21 -4.21 10.01
C HIS A 545 36.15 -4.57 11.07
N PRO A 546 34.98 -3.87 11.16
CA PRO A 546 33.99 -4.09 12.21
C PRO A 546 33.31 -5.46 12.14
N GLU A 547 33.00 -5.96 10.94
CA GLU A 547 32.60 -7.37 10.77
C GLU A 547 33.83 -8.26 10.96
N ASP A 548 33.78 -9.14 11.95
CA ASP A 548 34.91 -9.89 12.51
C ASP A 548 34.48 -11.35 12.83
N PRO A 549 35.29 -12.39 12.54
CA PRO A 549 34.97 -13.78 12.88
C PRO A 549 34.70 -14.04 14.38
N ARG A 550 35.12 -13.14 15.27
CA ARG A 550 34.79 -13.18 16.71
C ARG A 550 33.31 -12.95 17.00
N ARG A 551 32.54 -12.33 16.10
CA ARG A 551 31.09 -12.05 16.28
C ARG A 551 30.32 -13.35 16.57
N ILE A 552 30.34 -14.30 15.63
CA ILE A 552 29.67 -15.60 15.81
C ILE A 552 30.30 -16.44 16.94
N HIS A 553 31.60 -16.26 17.19
CA HIS A 553 32.30 -16.99 18.26
C HIS A 553 31.83 -16.56 19.65
N GLU A 554 31.76 -15.25 19.93
CA GLU A 554 31.34 -14.74 21.25
C GLU A 554 29.85 -15.02 21.51
N ILE A 555 28.98 -14.96 20.49
CA ILE A 555 27.57 -15.39 20.60
C ILE A 555 27.49 -16.87 21.02
N PHE A 556 28.13 -17.78 20.27
CA PHE A 556 28.05 -19.22 20.56
C PHE A 556 28.73 -19.60 21.88
N LYS A 557 29.79 -18.88 22.25
CA LYS A 557 30.45 -18.95 23.57
C LYS A 557 29.55 -18.43 24.69
N ALA A 558 28.75 -17.39 24.47
CA ALA A 558 27.73 -16.92 25.41
C ALA A 558 26.60 -17.93 25.58
N PHE A 559 26.11 -18.53 24.48
CA PHE A 559 25.12 -19.63 24.53
C PHE A 559 25.63 -20.81 25.37
N LYS A 560 26.88 -21.24 25.17
CA LYS A 560 27.54 -22.27 25.99
C LYS A 560 27.69 -21.84 27.45
N LYS A 561 28.12 -20.60 27.73
CA LYS A 561 28.31 -20.07 29.09
C LYS A 561 27.00 -19.98 29.88
N VAL A 562 25.88 -19.69 29.22
CA VAL A 562 24.54 -19.62 29.82
C VAL A 562 23.88 -21.00 29.90
N GLY A 563 24.45 -22.02 29.25
CA GLY A 563 23.93 -23.39 29.25
C GLY A 563 22.81 -23.65 28.24
N LEU A 564 22.60 -22.76 27.27
CA LEU A 564 21.55 -22.89 26.24
C LEU A 564 21.86 -23.96 25.21
N VAL A 565 23.14 -24.33 25.04
CA VAL A 565 23.62 -25.34 24.10
C VAL A 565 24.38 -26.42 24.88
N TYR A 566 24.11 -27.69 24.56
CA TYR A 566 24.76 -28.83 25.18
C TYR A 566 26.27 -28.91 24.83
N THR A 567 27.09 -29.32 25.80
CA THR A 567 28.57 -29.32 25.71
C THR A 567 29.22 -30.63 26.16
N GLY A 568 28.44 -31.65 26.52
CA GLY A 568 28.95 -32.97 26.89
C GLY A 568 29.17 -33.90 25.69
N PRO A 569 29.42 -35.21 25.91
CA PRO A 569 29.67 -36.17 24.84
C PRO A 569 28.44 -36.41 23.96
N GLU A 570 28.64 -36.56 22.65
CA GLU A 570 27.55 -36.73 21.67
C GLU A 570 26.75 -38.03 21.86
N SER A 571 27.32 -39.04 22.54
CA SER A 571 26.64 -40.29 22.90
C SER A 571 25.43 -40.11 23.83
N GLU A 572 25.33 -39.00 24.56
CA GLU A 572 24.19 -38.72 25.44
C GLU A 572 23.06 -37.93 24.73
N LEU A 573 23.30 -37.35 23.55
CA LEU A 573 22.28 -36.58 22.82
C LEU A 573 20.99 -37.38 22.55
N PRO A 574 21.02 -38.64 22.06
CA PRO A 574 19.80 -39.42 21.82
C PRO A 574 18.97 -39.66 23.09
N ARG A 575 19.63 -39.74 24.25
CA ARG A 575 18.95 -39.85 25.56
C ARG A 575 18.31 -38.52 25.96
N LEU A 576 19.07 -37.42 25.85
CA LEU A 576 18.59 -36.07 26.16
C LEU A 576 17.41 -35.64 25.28
N MET A 577 17.37 -36.05 24.00
CA MET A 577 16.21 -35.85 23.11
C MET A 577 14.93 -36.51 23.64
N ARG A 578 15.04 -37.65 24.31
CA ARG A 578 13.90 -38.42 24.83
C ARG A 578 13.46 -37.93 26.21
N GLU A 579 14.41 -37.58 27.08
CA GLU A 579 14.14 -37.17 28.46
C GLU A 579 13.82 -35.68 28.62
N CYS A 580 14.54 -34.80 27.91
CA CYS A 580 14.53 -33.34 28.15
C CYS A 580 14.60 -32.50 26.84
N PRO A 581 13.69 -32.68 25.86
CA PRO A 581 13.80 -32.08 24.53
C PRO A 581 13.85 -30.55 24.49
N THR A 582 13.34 -29.85 25.50
CA THR A 582 13.33 -28.37 25.55
C THR A 582 14.48 -27.76 26.36
N ARG A 583 15.34 -28.57 27.00
CA ARG A 583 16.39 -28.11 27.93
C ARG A 583 17.56 -27.41 27.24
N TYR A 584 17.83 -27.75 25.98
CA TYR A 584 18.93 -27.22 25.17
C TYR A 584 18.45 -26.91 23.77
N MET A 585 19.09 -25.96 23.08
CA MET A 585 18.90 -25.77 21.65
C MET A 585 19.52 -26.93 20.87
N TRP A 586 18.73 -27.49 19.95
CA TRP A 586 19.12 -28.60 19.09
C TRP A 586 20.06 -28.14 17.97
N ARG A 587 21.16 -28.86 17.75
CA ARG A 587 22.16 -28.49 16.74
C ARG A 587 21.64 -28.79 15.32
N ILE A 588 21.46 -27.74 14.53
CA ILE A 588 21.22 -27.83 13.08
C ILE A 588 22.59 -27.77 12.38
N PRO A 589 22.94 -28.74 11.52
CA PRO A 589 24.22 -28.72 10.80
C PRO A 589 24.17 -27.73 9.62
N ALA A 590 25.17 -26.87 9.50
CA ALA A 590 25.33 -26.04 8.30
C ALA A 590 25.92 -26.86 7.14
N ARG A 591 25.34 -26.70 5.96
CA ARG A 591 25.87 -27.21 4.67
C ARG A 591 26.14 -26.05 3.72
N ALA A 592 26.78 -26.33 2.59
CA ALA A 592 26.79 -25.38 1.49
C ALA A 592 25.38 -25.29 0.86
N ALA A 593 24.93 -24.09 0.52
CA ALA A 593 23.85 -23.87 -0.44
C ALA A 593 24.29 -24.34 -1.84
N THR A 594 23.37 -24.85 -2.65
CA THR A 594 23.68 -25.23 -4.05
C THR A 594 23.61 -24.03 -4.99
N ARG A 595 24.15 -24.19 -6.21
CA ARG A 595 24.04 -23.18 -7.28
C ARG A 595 22.59 -22.86 -7.60
N GLU A 596 21.73 -23.87 -7.60
CA GLU A 596 20.31 -23.78 -7.89
C GLU A 596 19.58 -22.99 -6.80
N GLU A 597 19.85 -23.27 -5.52
CA GLU A 597 19.25 -22.57 -4.38
C GLU A 597 19.63 -21.08 -4.36
N ILE A 598 20.91 -20.73 -4.61
CA ILE A 598 21.37 -19.33 -4.63
C ILE A 598 20.74 -18.58 -5.81
N CYS A 599 20.61 -19.23 -6.97
CA CYS A 599 19.99 -18.66 -8.17
C CYS A 599 18.46 -18.41 -8.05
N LEU A 600 17.82 -18.77 -6.93
CA LEU A 600 16.42 -18.37 -6.65
C LEU A 600 16.29 -16.91 -6.17
N ALA A 601 17.40 -16.31 -5.71
CA ALA A 601 17.43 -14.91 -5.24
C ALA A 601 18.50 -14.06 -5.97
N HIS A 602 19.53 -14.68 -6.55
CA HIS A 602 20.63 -13.99 -7.22
C HIS A 602 20.78 -14.36 -8.69
N SER A 603 21.35 -13.45 -9.47
CA SER A 603 21.71 -13.70 -10.87
C SER A 603 22.86 -14.70 -10.97
N PRO A 604 22.90 -15.54 -12.03
CA PRO A 604 24.03 -16.43 -12.29
C PRO A 604 25.37 -15.70 -12.45
N ASN A 605 25.34 -14.43 -12.89
CA ASN A 605 26.53 -13.59 -13.03
C ASN A 605 27.12 -13.22 -11.66
N HIS A 606 26.26 -12.84 -10.70
CA HIS A 606 26.69 -12.51 -9.33
C HIS A 606 27.27 -13.73 -8.61
N LEU A 607 26.59 -14.88 -8.69
CA LEU A 607 27.14 -16.14 -8.18
C LEU A 607 28.51 -16.47 -8.79
N SER A 608 28.66 -16.31 -10.11
CA SER A 608 29.93 -16.55 -10.80
C SER A 608 31.03 -15.55 -10.39
N TRP A 609 30.67 -14.32 -10.00
CA TRP A 609 31.62 -13.34 -9.45
C TRP A 609 32.10 -13.76 -8.05
N VAL A 610 31.20 -14.18 -7.16
CA VAL A 610 31.56 -14.63 -5.80
C VAL A 610 32.40 -15.92 -5.87
N GLU A 611 32.00 -16.88 -6.72
CA GLU A 611 32.74 -18.12 -6.98
C GLU A 611 34.15 -17.88 -7.49
N ASN A 612 34.37 -16.82 -8.29
CA ASN A 612 35.69 -16.48 -8.79
C ASN A 612 36.66 -15.97 -7.70
N LEU A 613 36.18 -15.56 -6.52
CA LEU A 613 37.04 -15.08 -5.42
C LEU A 613 38.03 -16.14 -4.91
N ASP A 614 37.66 -17.42 -4.99
CA ASP A 614 38.54 -18.54 -4.61
C ASP A 614 39.68 -18.78 -5.64
N ASN A 615 39.56 -18.24 -6.86
CA ASN A 615 40.54 -18.39 -7.95
C ASN A 615 41.48 -17.18 -8.12
N ILE A 616 41.21 -16.06 -7.43
CA ILE A 616 41.95 -14.79 -7.55
C ILE A 616 43.15 -14.78 -6.58
N SER A 617 44.29 -14.20 -6.97
CA SER A 617 45.48 -14.18 -6.11
C SER A 617 45.29 -13.27 -4.88
N THR A 618 46.01 -13.56 -3.79
CA THR A 618 45.96 -12.76 -2.55
C THR A 618 46.35 -11.29 -2.77
N ALA A 619 47.16 -10.98 -3.78
CA ALA A 619 47.52 -9.61 -4.14
C ALA A 619 46.34 -8.85 -4.77
N GLU A 620 45.60 -9.52 -5.66
CA GLU A 620 44.40 -8.99 -6.31
C GLU A 620 43.22 -8.90 -5.34
N LEU A 621 43.04 -9.87 -4.42
CA LEU A 621 42.03 -9.80 -3.36
C LEU A 621 42.23 -8.60 -2.41
N ARG A 622 43.48 -8.19 -2.16
CA ARG A 622 43.79 -6.95 -1.40
C ARG A 622 43.43 -5.68 -2.18
N GLU A 623 43.64 -5.70 -3.50
CA GLU A 623 43.31 -4.59 -4.39
C GLU A 623 41.80 -4.48 -4.63
N LEU A 624 41.08 -5.60 -4.71
CA LEU A 624 39.62 -5.66 -4.68
C LEU A 624 39.09 -5.14 -3.34
N THR A 625 39.58 -5.64 -2.21
CA THR A 625 39.17 -5.16 -0.87
C THR A 625 39.34 -3.65 -0.75
N ARG A 626 40.53 -3.10 -1.03
CA ARG A 626 40.78 -1.65 -0.97
C ARG A 626 39.91 -0.80 -1.90
N ARG A 627 39.20 -1.40 -2.87
CA ARG A 627 38.28 -0.73 -3.78
C ARG A 627 36.82 -0.85 -3.33
N TYR A 628 36.40 -2.04 -2.89
CA TYR A 628 35.04 -2.33 -2.46
C TYR A 628 34.77 -1.93 -0.99
N ASP A 629 35.81 -1.78 -0.16
CA ASP A 629 35.74 -1.26 1.22
C ASP A 629 35.68 0.29 1.28
N GLN A 630 35.14 0.90 0.21
CA GLN A 630 34.93 2.35 0.09
C GLN A 630 33.49 2.63 -0.38
N GLY A 631 33.01 3.84 -0.16
CA GLY A 631 31.76 4.32 -0.74
C GLY A 631 30.51 3.61 -0.21
N ARG A 632 29.66 3.15 -1.13
CA ARG A 632 28.37 2.49 -0.81
C ARG A 632 28.51 0.98 -0.76
N GLU A 633 29.48 0.45 -1.48
CA GLU A 633 29.79 -0.96 -1.65
C GLU A 633 30.13 -1.62 -0.31
N SER A 634 30.99 -1.00 0.50
CA SER A 634 31.35 -1.40 1.87
C SER A 634 31.52 -2.92 2.04
N LEU A 635 32.52 -3.47 1.36
CA LEU A 635 32.76 -4.91 1.27
C LEU A 635 34.25 -5.25 1.20
N TYR A 636 34.74 -6.02 2.18
CA TYR A 636 36.04 -6.68 2.11
C TYR A 636 35.93 -8.10 1.53
N VAL A 637 37.00 -8.60 0.89
CA VAL A 637 37.04 -9.96 0.33
C VAL A 637 38.25 -10.74 0.86
N GLY A 638 38.17 -12.08 0.82
CA GLY A 638 39.24 -12.98 1.21
C GLY A 638 39.11 -14.35 0.53
N SER A 639 40.18 -15.14 0.53
CA SER A 639 40.29 -16.41 -0.23
C SER A 639 39.46 -17.58 0.31
N MET A 640 38.53 -17.30 1.23
CA MET A 640 37.53 -18.23 1.76
C MET A 640 36.14 -17.58 1.83
N SER A 641 35.95 -16.38 1.23
CA SER A 641 34.68 -15.65 1.25
C SER A 641 33.56 -16.47 0.61
N TYR A 642 33.81 -17.11 -0.54
CA TYR A 642 32.81 -17.94 -1.22
C TYR A 642 32.38 -19.12 -0.36
N GLN A 643 33.35 -19.91 0.14
CA GLN A 643 33.08 -21.07 0.99
C GLN A 643 32.31 -20.70 2.27
N ALA A 644 32.63 -19.56 2.90
CA ALA A 644 31.87 -19.08 4.05
C ALA A 644 30.46 -18.59 3.67
N ALA A 645 30.30 -17.89 2.55
CA ALA A 645 29.00 -17.43 2.06
C ALA A 645 28.07 -18.59 1.68
N LEU A 646 28.60 -19.65 1.06
CA LEU A 646 27.88 -20.90 0.81
C LEU A 646 27.37 -21.54 2.10
N LEU A 647 28.19 -21.57 3.15
CA LEU A 647 27.81 -22.10 4.47
C LEU A 647 26.81 -21.19 5.20
N SER A 648 26.93 -19.86 5.08
CA SER A 648 26.01 -18.89 5.68
C SER A 648 24.60 -19.06 5.10
N ALA A 649 24.49 -19.03 3.77
CA ALA A 649 23.22 -19.22 3.06
C ALA A 649 22.64 -20.62 3.32
N GLY A 650 23.46 -21.67 3.25
CA GLY A 650 23.02 -23.04 3.56
C GLY A 650 22.59 -23.24 5.01
N GLY A 651 23.22 -22.54 5.95
CA GLY A 651 22.81 -22.50 7.36
C GLY A 651 21.45 -21.80 7.57
N ALA A 652 21.20 -20.70 6.86
CA ALA A 652 19.89 -20.05 6.85
C ALA A 652 18.81 -20.94 6.23
N ILE A 653 19.10 -21.60 5.09
CA ILE A 653 18.21 -22.57 4.44
C ILE A 653 17.83 -23.67 5.44
N GLU A 654 18.80 -24.39 6.01
CA GLU A 654 18.49 -25.52 6.91
C GLU A 654 17.77 -25.09 8.19
N THR A 655 18.09 -23.90 8.71
CA THR A 655 17.36 -23.30 9.84
C THR A 655 15.87 -23.11 9.49
N CYS A 656 15.56 -22.53 8.34
CA CYS A 656 14.17 -22.34 7.89
C CYS A 656 13.49 -23.69 7.58
N LYS A 657 14.15 -24.60 6.86
CA LYS A 657 13.60 -25.94 6.54
C LYS A 657 13.20 -26.72 7.80
N ASN A 658 14.04 -26.71 8.84
CA ASN A 658 13.75 -27.40 10.11
C ASN A 658 12.54 -26.79 10.85
N VAL A 659 12.37 -25.46 10.79
CA VAL A 659 11.23 -24.75 11.40
C VAL A 659 9.92 -24.99 10.63
N VAL A 660 9.98 -24.96 9.29
CA VAL A 660 8.81 -25.21 8.42
C VAL A 660 8.32 -26.66 8.55
N THR A 661 9.22 -27.63 8.44
CA THR A 661 8.91 -29.08 8.58
C THR A 661 8.53 -29.49 10.00
N GLY A 662 8.76 -28.63 11.01
CA GLY A 662 8.38 -28.92 12.39
C GLY A 662 9.31 -29.90 13.12
N GLN A 663 10.54 -30.08 12.65
CA GLN A 663 11.59 -30.79 13.42
C GLN A 663 11.97 -30.01 14.68
N VAL A 664 11.88 -28.68 14.62
CA VAL A 664 12.02 -27.73 15.73
C VAL A 664 10.82 -26.77 15.74
N LYS A 665 10.46 -26.18 16.88
CA LYS A 665 9.37 -25.18 16.94
C LYS A 665 9.76 -23.87 16.23
N ASN A 666 10.96 -23.40 16.54
CA ASN A 666 11.62 -22.16 16.12
C ASN A 666 13.15 -22.40 16.14
N ALA A 667 13.96 -21.50 15.57
CA ALA A 667 15.42 -21.69 15.52
C ALA A 667 16.23 -20.39 15.37
N PHE A 668 17.54 -20.47 15.64
CA PHE A 668 18.51 -19.38 15.49
C PHE A 668 19.71 -19.84 14.62
N ALA A 669 19.97 -19.17 13.52
CA ALA A 669 21.15 -19.32 12.67
C ALA A 669 22.24 -18.30 13.08
N VAL A 670 23.29 -18.77 13.77
CA VAL A 670 24.45 -17.97 14.15
C VAL A 670 25.49 -18.04 13.02
N ILE A 671 25.25 -17.24 11.98
CA ILE A 671 25.89 -17.34 10.66
C ILE A 671 26.72 -16.10 10.31
N ARG A 672 27.69 -16.25 9.39
CA ARG A 672 28.39 -15.15 8.69
C ARG A 672 29.02 -15.65 7.38
N PRO A 673 29.24 -14.80 6.35
CA PRO A 673 28.90 -13.36 6.27
C PRO A 673 27.38 -13.09 6.35
N PRO A 674 26.97 -11.85 6.73
CA PRO A 674 25.58 -11.42 6.70
C PRO A 674 25.00 -11.44 5.27
N GLY A 675 23.69 -11.18 5.15
CA GLY A 675 22.96 -11.29 3.90
C GLY A 675 22.17 -10.05 3.47
N HIS A 676 21.51 -9.35 4.39
CA HIS A 676 20.38 -8.45 4.04
C HIS A 676 20.68 -7.32 3.01
N HIS A 677 21.92 -6.83 2.93
CA HIS A 677 22.34 -5.81 1.95
C HIS A 677 22.61 -6.34 0.53
N ALA A 678 22.84 -7.65 0.33
CA ALA A 678 23.21 -8.20 -0.96
C ALA A 678 22.04 -8.14 -1.97
N GLU A 679 22.24 -7.41 -3.06
CA GLU A 679 21.28 -7.25 -4.15
C GLU A 679 21.18 -8.53 -5.00
N PHE A 680 20.18 -8.61 -5.88
CA PHE A 680 20.03 -9.74 -6.79
C PHE A 680 21.24 -9.89 -7.75
N ASP A 681 21.97 -8.81 -8.06
CA ASP A 681 23.11 -8.82 -8.99
C ASP A 681 24.43 -8.23 -8.44
N ALA A 682 24.49 -7.81 -7.18
CA ALA A 682 25.70 -7.23 -6.58
C ALA A 682 25.86 -7.51 -5.06
N PRO A 683 27.09 -7.67 -4.57
CA PRO A 683 27.39 -7.69 -3.14
C PRO A 683 27.44 -6.27 -2.57
N MET A 684 27.06 -6.09 -1.30
CA MET A 684 27.06 -4.78 -0.62
C MET A 684 27.03 -4.98 0.89
N GLY A 685 27.58 -4.04 1.68
CA GLY A 685 27.40 -3.98 3.14
C GLY A 685 27.80 -5.27 3.85
N PHE A 686 29.02 -5.74 3.58
CA PHE A 686 29.59 -7.02 4.07
C PHE A 686 28.85 -8.29 3.59
N CYS A 687 27.78 -8.17 2.80
CA CYS A 687 26.93 -9.28 2.37
C CYS A 687 27.33 -9.79 0.97
N PHE A 688 27.45 -11.12 0.83
CA PHE A 688 27.81 -11.78 -0.43
C PHE A 688 26.59 -12.43 -1.10
N PHE A 689 25.82 -13.22 -0.36
CA PHE A 689 24.52 -13.74 -0.78
C PHE A 689 23.50 -13.34 0.27
N ASN A 690 22.27 -13.04 -0.15
CA ASN A 690 21.21 -12.64 0.73
C ASN A 690 20.58 -13.89 1.37
N ASN A 691 21.15 -14.27 2.53
CA ASN A 691 20.90 -15.54 3.22
C ASN A 691 19.39 -15.78 3.46
N VAL A 692 18.65 -14.73 3.85
CA VAL A 692 17.21 -14.82 4.16
C VAL A 692 16.36 -14.99 2.89
N PRO A 693 16.45 -14.15 1.84
CA PRO A 693 15.76 -14.39 0.58
C PRO A 693 16.02 -15.75 -0.06
N VAL A 694 17.27 -16.23 -0.04
CA VAL A 694 17.60 -17.60 -0.50
C VAL A 694 16.84 -18.63 0.33
N ALA A 695 16.93 -18.58 1.67
CA ALA A 695 16.23 -19.52 2.55
C ALA A 695 14.70 -19.49 2.38
N VAL A 696 14.11 -18.30 2.22
CA VAL A 696 12.67 -18.09 1.99
C VAL A 696 12.23 -18.66 0.65
N ARG A 697 12.95 -18.37 -0.44
CA ARG A 697 12.65 -18.91 -1.77
C ARG A 697 12.73 -20.43 -1.82
N VAL A 698 13.76 -21.01 -1.20
CA VAL A 698 13.88 -22.48 -1.10
C VAL A 698 12.72 -23.07 -0.27
N CYS A 699 12.29 -22.43 0.82
CA CYS A 699 11.15 -22.93 1.61
C CYS A 699 9.80 -22.79 0.88
N GLN A 700 9.60 -21.72 0.10
CA GLN A 700 8.44 -21.56 -0.78
C GLN A 700 8.40 -22.62 -1.90
N GLN A 701 9.56 -22.99 -2.45
CA GLN A 701 9.69 -24.00 -3.51
C GLN A 701 9.50 -25.43 -2.97
N ASP A 702 10.14 -25.77 -1.85
CA ASP A 702 10.14 -27.13 -1.30
C ASP A 702 8.85 -27.45 -0.51
N TYR A 703 8.20 -26.43 0.08
CA TYR A 703 7.05 -26.60 0.98
C TYR A 703 5.86 -25.64 0.68
N PRO A 704 5.41 -25.49 -0.59
CA PRO A 704 4.43 -24.48 -0.99
C PRO A 704 3.09 -24.57 -0.24
N GLU A 705 2.67 -25.76 0.20
CA GLU A 705 1.44 -25.98 0.97
C GLU A 705 1.51 -25.53 2.44
N THR A 706 2.72 -25.24 2.98
CA THR A 706 2.93 -24.96 4.42
C THR A 706 3.85 -23.77 4.72
N CYS A 707 4.41 -23.14 3.68
CA CYS A 707 5.31 -21.99 3.75
C CYS A 707 5.12 -21.09 2.50
N ARG A 708 3.89 -20.64 2.21
CA ARG A 708 3.62 -19.77 1.07
C ARG A 708 3.89 -18.31 1.42
N LYS A 709 3.22 -17.81 2.46
CA LYS A 709 3.33 -16.44 2.95
C LYS A 709 4.42 -16.34 4.00
N VAL A 710 5.39 -15.46 3.81
CA VAL A 710 6.49 -15.27 4.76
C VAL A 710 6.55 -13.81 5.21
N LEU A 711 6.61 -13.59 6.52
CA LEU A 711 7.00 -12.31 7.09
C LEU A 711 8.51 -12.33 7.28
N ILE A 712 9.22 -11.40 6.62
CA ILE A 712 10.60 -11.06 6.96
C ILE A 712 10.55 -9.76 7.77
N LEU A 713 10.96 -9.83 9.03
CA LEU A 713 11.23 -8.64 9.83
C LEU A 713 12.74 -8.42 9.88
N ASP A 714 13.19 -7.24 9.45
CA ASP A 714 14.55 -6.76 9.67
C ASP A 714 14.56 -5.75 10.84
N TRP A 715 15.37 -6.03 11.86
CA TRP A 715 15.61 -5.11 12.99
C TRP A 715 17.08 -4.67 13.09
N ASP A 716 17.90 -4.99 12.08
CA ASP A 716 19.22 -4.39 11.91
C ASP A 716 19.08 -2.86 11.80
N VAL A 717 20.07 -2.12 12.30
CA VAL A 717 19.99 -0.65 12.28
C VAL A 717 20.08 -0.07 10.86
N HIS A 718 20.56 -0.87 9.90
CA HIS A 718 20.66 -0.51 8.49
C HIS A 718 19.46 -1.06 7.69
N HIS A 719 19.12 -0.38 6.60
CA HIS A 719 18.08 -0.88 5.70
C HIS A 719 18.61 -2.06 4.87
N GLY A 720 18.03 -3.26 5.05
CA GLY A 720 18.23 -4.43 4.19
C GLY A 720 17.71 -4.24 2.76
N ASN A 721 18.36 -3.35 2.00
CA ASN A 721 18.00 -2.96 0.63
C ASN A 721 17.88 -4.16 -0.31
N GLY A 722 18.76 -5.17 -0.17
CA GLY A 722 18.71 -6.37 -0.98
C GLY A 722 17.45 -7.21 -0.73
N VAL A 723 17.02 -7.33 0.53
CA VAL A 723 15.78 -8.05 0.88
C VAL A 723 14.56 -7.31 0.31
N GLN A 724 14.51 -5.98 0.50
CA GLN A 724 13.49 -5.11 -0.10
C GLN A 724 13.43 -5.33 -1.63
N ASN A 725 14.56 -5.25 -2.33
CA ASN A 725 14.60 -5.26 -3.79
C ASN A 725 14.32 -6.65 -4.40
N ILE A 726 14.74 -7.74 -3.75
CA ILE A 726 14.46 -9.12 -4.19
C ILE A 726 12.96 -9.47 -4.06
N PHE A 727 12.26 -8.90 -3.07
CA PHE A 727 10.84 -9.17 -2.82
C PHE A 727 9.88 -8.02 -3.18
N TYR A 728 10.36 -6.90 -3.73
CA TYR A 728 9.58 -5.67 -3.91
C TYR A 728 8.25 -5.83 -4.70
N ASN A 729 8.16 -6.90 -5.50
CA ASN A 729 6.99 -7.22 -6.33
C ASN A 729 6.26 -8.51 -5.91
N ASP A 730 6.60 -9.12 -4.77
CA ASP A 730 6.03 -10.40 -4.33
C ASP A 730 4.85 -10.21 -3.34
N PRO A 731 3.62 -10.67 -3.67
CA PRO A 731 2.48 -10.55 -2.77
C PRO A 731 2.54 -11.52 -1.57
N ASN A 732 3.41 -12.53 -1.63
CA ASN A 732 3.54 -13.58 -0.61
C ASN A 732 4.70 -13.34 0.36
N VAL A 733 5.52 -12.31 0.18
CA VAL A 733 6.58 -11.96 1.12
C VAL A 733 6.39 -10.54 1.63
N LEU A 734 6.04 -10.43 2.91
CA LEU A 734 5.92 -9.17 3.63
C LEU A 734 7.28 -8.83 4.23
N TYR A 735 7.95 -7.81 3.72
CA TYR A 735 9.16 -7.24 4.30
C TYR A 735 8.83 -6.02 5.15
N ILE A 736 9.31 -6.02 6.39
CA ILE A 736 9.21 -4.88 7.31
C ILE A 736 10.60 -4.61 7.89
N SER A 737 11.06 -3.35 7.89
CA SER A 737 12.39 -2.96 8.38
C SER A 737 12.30 -1.76 9.33
N LEU A 738 12.99 -1.81 10.48
CA LEU A 738 13.20 -0.65 11.36
C LEU A 738 14.68 -0.25 11.33
N HIS A 739 15.02 0.85 10.68
CA HIS A 739 16.41 1.24 10.43
C HIS A 739 16.61 2.75 10.59
N VAL A 740 17.83 3.21 10.84
CA VAL A 740 18.16 4.63 10.79
C VAL A 740 18.23 5.06 9.31
N TYR A 741 17.50 6.12 8.95
CA TYR A 741 17.41 6.59 7.57
C TYR A 741 18.00 7.99 7.38
N GLN A 742 17.75 8.92 8.31
CA GLN A 742 18.21 10.33 8.20
C GLN A 742 17.91 10.97 6.82
N ASN A 743 16.74 10.69 6.23
CA ASN A 743 16.37 11.09 4.86
C ASN A 743 17.31 10.55 3.75
N GLY A 744 17.83 9.33 3.94
CA GLY A 744 18.75 8.66 3.02
C GLY A 744 20.21 9.12 3.11
N ILE A 745 20.60 9.72 4.25
CA ILE A 745 21.99 10.09 4.57
C ILE A 745 22.73 8.94 5.28
N PHE A 746 22.02 8.18 6.13
CA PHE A 746 22.59 7.02 6.84
C PHE A 746 22.74 5.80 5.89
N TYR A 747 23.71 4.92 6.16
CA TYR A 747 24.02 3.77 5.31
C TYR A 747 22.81 2.79 5.21
N PRO A 748 22.49 2.23 4.02
CA PRO A 748 23.20 2.27 2.74
C PRO A 748 22.97 3.55 1.90
N GLY A 749 22.20 4.52 2.40
CA GLY A 749 21.90 5.77 1.72
C GLY A 749 21.09 5.61 0.44
N LYS A 750 20.74 6.74 -0.19
CA LYS A 750 19.97 6.72 -1.45
C LYS A 750 20.78 6.04 -2.58
N PRO A 751 20.16 5.19 -3.40
CA PRO A 751 20.83 4.52 -4.51
C PRO A 751 21.24 5.52 -5.61
N PRO A 752 22.33 5.25 -6.37
CA PRO A 752 22.76 6.11 -7.47
C PRO A 752 21.71 6.25 -8.59
N ASN A 753 20.88 5.22 -8.77
CA ASN A 753 19.73 5.24 -9.66
C ASN A 753 18.47 5.61 -8.86
N SER A 754 17.87 6.78 -9.14
CA SER A 754 16.65 7.26 -8.49
C SER A 754 15.39 6.42 -8.79
N MET A 755 15.45 5.48 -9.74
CA MET A 755 14.38 4.51 -10.01
C MET A 755 14.50 3.22 -9.17
N THR A 756 15.59 3.07 -8.40
CA THR A 756 15.71 2.01 -7.38
C THR A 756 15.11 2.53 -6.08
N PRO A 757 14.18 1.81 -5.43
CA PRO A 757 13.58 2.26 -4.18
C PRO A 757 14.60 2.21 -3.04
N ASP A 758 14.55 3.20 -2.14
CA ASP A 758 15.41 3.27 -0.95
C ASP A 758 14.61 2.93 0.34
N GLY A 759 15.22 3.12 1.51
CA GLY A 759 14.58 2.97 2.83
C GLY A 759 13.49 4.01 3.15
N GLY A 760 13.05 4.82 2.18
CA GLY A 760 11.98 5.80 2.34
C GLY A 760 10.66 5.18 2.79
N LEU A 761 9.88 5.95 3.54
CA LEU A 761 8.57 5.53 4.09
C LEU A 761 7.52 5.32 2.98
N ASP A 762 7.76 5.92 1.81
CA ASP A 762 6.99 5.85 0.58
C ASP A 762 7.30 4.62 -0.28
N SER A 763 8.43 3.93 -0.06
CA SER A 763 8.80 2.68 -0.73
C SER A 763 7.92 1.50 -0.27
N CYS A 764 6.67 1.45 -0.75
CA CYS A 764 5.66 0.49 -0.30
C CYS A 764 5.61 -0.84 -1.10
N GLY A 765 6.57 -1.10 -1.99
CA GLY A 765 6.51 -2.20 -2.97
C GLY A 765 6.03 -1.71 -4.34
N SER A 766 5.96 -2.59 -5.34
CA SER A 766 5.33 -2.27 -6.63
C SER A 766 4.69 -3.48 -7.32
N GLY A 767 3.77 -3.23 -8.26
CA GLY A 767 2.98 -4.30 -8.89
C GLY A 767 2.24 -5.14 -7.84
N PRO A 768 2.24 -6.48 -7.93
CA PRO A 768 1.62 -7.36 -6.94
C PRO A 768 2.18 -7.25 -5.51
N GLY A 769 3.42 -6.77 -5.34
CA GLY A 769 4.05 -6.57 -4.03
C GLY A 769 3.67 -5.25 -3.34
N LEU A 770 2.80 -4.44 -3.93
CA LEU A 770 2.38 -3.16 -3.35
C LEU A 770 1.67 -3.36 -2.00
N GLY A 771 2.13 -2.62 -1.00
CA GLY A 771 1.73 -2.78 0.40
C GLY A 771 2.43 -3.92 1.13
N LYS A 772 3.36 -4.65 0.52
CA LYS A 772 4.14 -5.73 1.17
C LYS A 772 5.59 -5.35 1.49
N ASN A 773 5.96 -4.10 1.26
CA ASN A 773 7.20 -3.50 1.76
C ASN A 773 6.87 -2.37 2.75
N ILE A 774 7.48 -2.38 3.94
CA ILE A 774 7.19 -1.42 5.02
C ILE A 774 8.49 -0.94 5.68
N ASN A 775 8.90 0.29 5.36
CA ASN A 775 10.05 0.93 5.97
C ASN A 775 9.63 1.81 7.15
N ILE A 776 10.19 1.53 8.34
CA ILE A 776 10.15 2.40 9.52
C ILE A 776 11.50 3.11 9.62
N GLY A 777 11.78 3.95 8.63
CA GLY A 777 13.03 4.71 8.53
C GLY A 777 13.08 5.84 9.56
N TRP A 778 13.89 5.67 10.60
CA TRP A 778 14.05 6.66 11.67
C TRP A 778 14.72 7.95 11.16
N HIS A 779 14.19 9.07 11.61
CA HIS A 779 14.67 10.41 11.25
C HIS A 779 16.09 10.72 11.73
N ASP A 780 16.56 10.03 12.78
CA ASP A 780 17.88 10.20 13.40
C ASP A 780 18.29 8.93 14.17
N GLN A 781 19.53 8.90 14.66
CA GLN A 781 20.04 7.90 15.61
C GLN A 781 19.47 8.14 17.03
N GLY A 782 19.76 7.24 17.96
CA GLY A 782 19.37 7.37 19.37
C GLY A 782 17.92 6.96 19.69
N MET A 783 17.28 6.18 18.82
CA MET A 783 16.02 5.50 19.13
C MET A 783 16.27 4.32 20.08
N GLY A 784 15.28 3.95 20.91
CA GLY A 784 15.41 2.81 21.83
C GLY A 784 14.09 2.12 22.12
N ASP A 785 14.00 1.51 23.31
CA ASP A 785 12.91 0.61 23.70
C ASP A 785 11.50 1.20 23.54
N GLY A 786 11.33 2.51 23.75
CA GLY A 786 10.04 3.20 23.61
C GLY A 786 9.59 3.34 22.17
N GLU A 787 10.52 3.59 21.25
CA GLU A 787 10.27 3.70 19.81
C GLU A 787 10.01 2.33 19.18
N TYR A 788 10.87 1.35 19.47
CA TYR A 788 10.75 -0.01 18.93
C TYR A 788 9.47 -0.70 19.43
N MET A 789 9.13 -0.60 20.72
CA MET A 789 7.88 -1.15 21.23
C MET A 789 6.64 -0.43 20.67
N ALA A 790 6.71 0.88 20.42
CA ALA A 790 5.62 1.61 19.76
C ALA A 790 5.46 1.20 18.28
N ALA A 791 6.56 0.99 17.55
CA ALA A 791 6.52 0.44 16.19
C ALA A 791 5.89 -0.95 16.16
N PHE A 792 6.30 -1.83 17.08
CA PHE A 792 5.76 -3.18 17.23
C PHE A 792 4.26 -3.17 17.50
N GLN A 793 3.81 -2.40 18.50
CA GLN A 793 2.41 -2.40 18.94
C GLN A 793 1.47 -1.68 17.97
N LYS A 794 1.94 -0.65 17.25
CA LYS A 794 1.09 0.17 16.37
C LYS A 794 1.10 -0.23 14.90
N ILE A 795 2.17 -0.83 14.40
CA ILE A 795 2.36 -1.07 12.96
C ILE A 795 2.64 -2.55 12.71
N ILE A 796 3.72 -3.07 13.27
CA ILE A 796 4.26 -4.39 12.89
C ILE A 796 3.31 -5.52 13.29
N MET A 797 2.89 -5.58 14.56
CA MET A 797 2.04 -6.67 15.04
C MET A 797 0.59 -6.62 14.52
N PRO A 798 -0.06 -5.45 14.32
CA PRO A 798 -1.31 -5.37 13.59
C PRO A 798 -1.20 -5.89 12.16
N ILE A 799 -0.26 -5.36 11.37
CA ILE A 799 -0.08 -5.74 9.96
C ILE A 799 0.32 -7.22 9.81
N ALA A 800 1.24 -7.70 10.64
CA ALA A 800 1.66 -9.11 10.62
C ALA A 800 0.51 -10.08 10.94
N LYS A 801 -0.45 -9.68 11.78
CA LYS A 801 -1.66 -10.47 12.05
C LYS A 801 -2.66 -10.43 10.90
N GLU A 802 -2.82 -9.28 10.25
CA GLU A 802 -3.67 -9.14 9.05
C GLU A 802 -3.09 -9.93 7.85
N PHE A 803 -1.76 -9.93 7.70
CA PHE A 803 -1.06 -10.75 6.71
C PHE A 803 -1.16 -12.24 6.98
N ASN A 804 -1.16 -12.63 8.27
CA ASN A 804 -1.22 -14.02 8.76
C ASN A 804 -0.18 -14.94 8.08
N PRO A 805 1.14 -14.74 8.34
CA PRO A 805 2.20 -15.48 7.67
C PRO A 805 2.25 -16.96 8.06
N ASP A 806 2.73 -17.80 7.15
CA ASP A 806 2.97 -19.23 7.34
C ASP A 806 4.36 -19.52 7.94
N LEU A 807 5.27 -18.53 7.90
CA LEU A 807 6.62 -18.52 8.50
C LEU A 807 7.01 -17.07 8.85
N VAL A 808 7.66 -16.87 9.99
CA VAL A 808 8.36 -15.62 10.31
C VAL A 808 9.88 -15.85 10.23
N VAL A 809 10.58 -15.02 9.47
CA VAL A 809 12.04 -14.93 9.48
C VAL A 809 12.44 -13.57 10.04
N ILE A 810 13.43 -13.55 10.94
CA ILE A 810 14.00 -12.32 11.50
C ILE A 810 15.40 -12.16 10.94
N SER A 811 15.62 -11.14 10.12
CA SER A 811 16.96 -10.60 9.83
C SER A 811 17.40 -9.85 11.08
N ALA A 812 18.32 -10.46 11.82
CA ALA A 812 18.62 -10.12 13.19
C ALA A 812 20.01 -9.49 13.30
N GLY A 813 20.09 -8.22 12.93
CA GLY A 813 21.16 -7.34 13.39
C GLY A 813 21.07 -7.08 14.89
N PHE A 814 22.18 -6.64 15.47
CA PHE A 814 22.25 -6.22 16.88
C PHE A 814 23.08 -4.94 17.07
N ASP A 815 23.21 -4.14 16.01
CA ASP A 815 23.82 -2.80 15.98
C ASP A 815 22.82 -1.68 16.35
N ALA A 816 21.51 -1.98 16.34
CA ALA A 816 20.54 -1.11 17.01
C ALA A 816 20.64 -1.20 18.55
N ALA A 817 21.46 -2.11 19.10
CA ALA A 817 21.56 -2.37 20.53
C ALA A 817 22.39 -1.34 21.31
N ASP A 818 22.01 -1.12 22.57
CA ASP A 818 22.74 -0.24 23.49
C ASP A 818 24.23 -0.63 23.59
N GLY A 819 25.09 0.33 23.24
CA GLY A 819 26.54 0.19 23.21
C GLY A 819 27.15 -0.17 21.85
N ASP A 820 26.38 -0.28 20.75
CA ASP A 820 26.96 -0.35 19.41
C ASP A 820 27.17 1.06 18.81
N GLU A 821 28.42 1.37 18.48
CA GLU A 821 28.85 2.71 18.06
C GLU A 821 28.54 3.02 16.59
N LEU A 822 28.26 2.00 15.75
CA LEU A 822 27.92 2.20 14.34
C LEU A 822 26.42 2.53 14.18
N GLY A 823 25.55 1.76 14.84
CA GLY A 823 24.11 2.03 14.82
C GLY A 823 23.68 3.23 15.66
N GLY A 824 24.37 3.49 16.78
CA GLY A 824 24.10 4.65 17.63
C GLY A 824 22.70 4.67 18.24
N CYS A 825 22.07 3.50 18.42
CA CYS A 825 20.76 3.34 19.03
C CYS A 825 20.86 2.66 20.41
N PHE A 826 19.75 2.65 21.15
CA PHE A 826 19.69 2.25 22.56
C PHE A 826 18.63 1.17 22.80
N VAL A 827 18.55 0.16 21.92
CA VAL A 827 17.65 -0.99 22.10
C VAL A 827 18.26 -1.95 23.12
N SER A 828 17.56 -2.21 24.22
CA SER A 828 18.04 -3.10 25.28
C SER A 828 17.85 -4.58 24.91
N PRO A 829 18.64 -5.51 25.49
CA PRO A 829 18.41 -6.95 25.36
C PRO A 829 17.00 -7.37 25.81
N SER A 830 16.41 -6.66 26.77
CA SER A 830 15.02 -6.85 27.19
C SER A 830 14.04 -6.54 26.06
N CYS A 831 14.28 -5.47 25.29
CA CYS A 831 13.45 -5.11 24.14
C CYS A 831 13.53 -6.17 23.04
N TYR A 832 14.72 -6.67 22.70
CA TYR A 832 14.87 -7.81 21.77
C TYR A 832 14.10 -9.06 22.21
N ALA A 833 14.06 -9.37 23.52
CA ALA A 833 13.22 -10.44 24.05
C ALA A 833 11.72 -10.16 23.86
N HIS A 834 11.24 -8.94 24.17
CA HIS A 834 9.84 -8.57 23.92
C HIS A 834 9.47 -8.61 22.43
N MET A 835 10.32 -8.12 21.54
CA MET A 835 10.15 -8.21 20.08
C MET A 835 10.02 -9.66 19.62
N THR A 836 10.93 -10.53 20.06
CA THR A 836 10.90 -11.98 19.77
C THR A 836 9.61 -12.62 20.27
N HIS A 837 9.20 -12.31 21.51
CA HIS A 837 8.01 -12.88 22.13
C HIS A 837 6.72 -12.51 21.38
N MET A 838 6.60 -11.26 20.89
CA MET A 838 5.46 -10.85 20.08
C MET A 838 5.40 -11.62 18.76
N LEU A 839 6.52 -11.79 18.06
CA LEU A 839 6.59 -12.49 16.78
C LEU A 839 6.30 -13.99 16.90
N MET A 840 6.66 -14.61 18.03
CA MET A 840 6.30 -15.99 18.36
C MET A 840 4.79 -16.24 18.51
N SER A 841 3.95 -15.19 18.54
CA SER A 841 2.48 -15.33 18.47
C SER A 841 1.91 -15.49 17.05
N LEU A 842 2.77 -15.46 16.03
CA LEU A 842 2.44 -15.63 14.61
C LEU A 842 2.85 -17.03 14.12
N ALA A 843 2.30 -17.47 12.97
CA ALA A 843 2.75 -18.65 12.24
C ALA A 843 2.89 -19.95 13.08
N ASP A 844 2.03 -20.18 14.07
CA ASP A 844 2.16 -21.28 15.05
C ASP A 844 3.56 -21.38 15.71
N GLY A 845 4.17 -20.21 15.97
CA GLY A 845 5.50 -20.08 16.55
C GLY A 845 6.64 -20.46 15.60
N LYS A 846 6.37 -20.65 14.29
CA LYS A 846 7.41 -20.83 13.25
C LYS A 846 8.22 -19.54 13.09
N VAL A 847 9.24 -19.37 13.92
CA VAL A 847 10.19 -18.26 13.87
C VAL A 847 11.59 -18.80 13.57
N ALA A 848 12.22 -18.29 12.52
CA ALA A 848 13.64 -18.49 12.22
C ALA A 848 14.38 -17.17 12.39
N VAL A 849 15.41 -17.13 13.23
CA VAL A 849 16.26 -15.95 13.45
C VAL A 849 17.57 -16.13 12.70
N CYS A 850 17.92 -15.22 11.81
CA CYS A 850 19.15 -15.26 11.01
C CYS A 850 20.03 -14.06 11.36
N LEU A 851 21.28 -14.30 11.76
CA LEU A 851 22.19 -13.23 12.19
C LEU A 851 22.62 -12.32 11.01
N GLU A 852 22.49 -11.01 11.17
CA GLU A 852 22.95 -9.99 10.21
C GLU A 852 24.11 -9.16 10.83
N GLY A 853 23.92 -7.86 11.11
CA GLY A 853 24.89 -6.92 11.70
C GLY A 853 25.02 -6.97 13.23
N GLY A 854 25.48 -5.87 13.83
CA GLY A 854 25.93 -5.78 15.23
C GLY A 854 27.42 -6.11 15.40
N TYR A 855 28.19 -5.17 15.95
CA TYR A 855 29.65 -5.14 15.90
C TYR A 855 30.31 -4.99 17.27
N ASN A 856 29.61 -4.40 18.25
CA ASN A 856 30.00 -4.49 19.65
C ASN A 856 29.81 -5.95 20.16
N LEU A 857 30.93 -6.68 20.28
CA LEU A 857 30.97 -8.09 20.70
C LEU A 857 30.26 -8.39 22.04
N LYS A 858 30.13 -7.41 22.95
CA LYS A 858 29.37 -7.57 24.19
C LYS A 858 27.87 -7.42 23.94
N ALA A 859 27.45 -6.35 23.25
CA ALA A 859 26.05 -6.05 22.97
C ALA A 859 25.37 -7.17 22.16
N ILE A 860 25.98 -7.57 21.04
CA ILE A 860 25.49 -8.68 20.21
C ILE A 860 25.33 -9.98 21.01
N SER A 861 26.29 -10.30 21.89
CA SER A 861 26.25 -11.53 22.70
C SER A 861 25.13 -11.52 23.75
N VAL A 862 24.83 -10.38 24.38
CA VAL A 862 23.74 -10.30 25.38
C VAL A 862 22.36 -10.23 24.73
N SER A 863 22.22 -9.53 23.60
CA SER A 863 20.96 -9.45 22.86
C SER A 863 20.62 -10.79 22.19
N ALA A 864 21.58 -11.47 21.56
CA ALA A 864 21.37 -12.81 21.00
C ALA A 864 20.98 -13.83 22.09
N VAL A 865 21.56 -13.75 23.30
CA VAL A 865 21.14 -14.58 24.46
C VAL A 865 19.69 -14.29 24.88
N ALA A 866 19.26 -13.02 24.89
CA ALA A 866 17.90 -12.66 25.26
C ALA A 866 16.86 -13.17 24.22
N VAL A 867 17.19 -13.10 22.93
CA VAL A 867 16.40 -13.70 21.84
C VAL A 867 16.34 -15.23 22.00
N ALA A 868 17.49 -15.90 22.13
CA ALA A 868 17.57 -17.36 22.23
C ALA A 868 16.78 -17.93 23.43
N ARG A 869 16.86 -17.27 24.59
CA ARG A 869 16.05 -17.60 25.78
C ARG A 869 14.55 -17.51 25.51
N THR A 870 14.13 -16.43 24.83
CA THR A 870 12.73 -16.23 24.46
C THR A 870 12.24 -17.31 23.49
N LEU A 871 13.05 -17.68 22.48
CA LEU A 871 12.75 -18.80 21.57
C LEU A 871 12.58 -20.12 22.33
N MET A 872 13.47 -20.42 23.28
CA MET A 872 13.38 -21.60 24.15
C MET A 872 12.12 -21.60 25.02
N GLY A 873 11.60 -20.43 25.38
CA GLY A 873 10.33 -20.25 26.11
C GLY A 873 10.47 -19.59 27.48
N GLU A 874 11.63 -19.01 27.80
CA GLU A 874 11.75 -18.13 28.98
C GLU A 874 10.87 -16.87 28.77
N PRO A 875 10.14 -16.39 29.79
CA PRO A 875 9.36 -15.17 29.68
C PRO A 875 10.27 -13.95 29.51
N PRO A 876 9.93 -12.97 28.65
CA PRO A 876 10.76 -11.78 28.47
C PRO A 876 10.83 -10.96 29.76
N PRO A 877 12.01 -10.41 30.11
CA PRO A 877 12.22 -9.70 31.38
C PRO A 877 11.35 -8.45 31.50
N LYS A 878 10.96 -8.09 32.73
CA LYS A 878 10.20 -6.86 32.99
C LYS A 878 11.00 -5.64 32.53
N MET A 879 10.36 -4.77 31.75
CA MET A 879 10.96 -3.58 31.14
C MET A 879 10.11 -2.35 31.47
N GLU A 880 10.75 -1.22 31.77
CA GLU A 880 10.06 0.06 31.94
C GLU A 880 10.17 0.86 30.64
N LEU A 881 9.04 1.18 30.02
CA LEU A 881 9.04 1.86 28.72
C LEU A 881 9.42 3.33 28.87
N PRO A 882 10.47 3.82 28.18
CA PRO A 882 10.77 5.24 28.15
C PRO A 882 9.71 6.00 27.34
N LYS A 883 9.67 7.33 27.52
CA LYS A 883 8.76 8.21 26.78
C LYS A 883 9.23 8.32 25.34
N ILE A 884 8.39 7.90 24.39
CA ILE A 884 8.68 7.98 22.96
C ILE A 884 9.06 9.41 22.52
N ASN A 885 10.11 9.49 21.69
CA ASN A 885 10.50 10.68 20.95
C ASN A 885 9.32 11.18 20.08
N LYS A 886 9.02 12.49 20.15
CA LYS A 886 7.90 13.08 19.39
C LYS A 886 8.09 12.99 17.88
N GLU A 887 9.31 13.08 17.38
CA GLU A 887 9.58 12.93 15.95
C GLU A 887 9.43 11.46 15.52
N ALA A 888 9.90 10.49 16.32
CA ALA A 888 9.62 9.08 16.09
C ALA A 888 8.11 8.78 16.09
N ALA A 889 7.34 9.38 17.01
CA ALA A 889 5.88 9.27 17.03
C ALA A 889 5.20 9.85 15.77
N ARG A 890 5.75 10.93 15.18
CA ARG A 890 5.30 11.46 13.88
C ARG A 890 5.70 10.58 12.71
N ILE A 891 6.90 9.99 12.73
CA ILE A 891 7.34 9.00 11.72
C ILE A 891 6.39 7.79 11.72
N LEU A 892 6.06 7.23 12.89
CA LEU A 892 5.10 6.12 12.98
C LEU A 892 3.71 6.50 12.42
N ALA A 893 3.22 7.72 12.67
CA ALA A 893 1.97 8.20 12.07
C ALA A 893 2.07 8.37 10.54
N LYS A 894 3.23 8.84 10.02
CA LYS A 894 3.49 8.89 8.57
C LYS A 894 3.52 7.48 7.96
N VAL A 895 4.21 6.51 8.57
CA VAL A 895 4.20 5.11 8.10
C VAL A 895 2.78 4.55 8.10
N GLN A 896 2.01 4.73 9.18
CA GLN A 896 0.60 4.34 9.22
C GLN A 896 -0.19 4.93 8.03
N SER A 897 0.06 6.19 7.66
CA SER A 897 -0.61 6.81 6.50
C SER A 897 -0.19 6.29 5.12
N TYR A 898 1.07 5.89 4.95
CA TYR A 898 1.54 5.23 3.73
C TYR A 898 0.97 3.81 3.61
N GLN A 899 0.69 3.15 4.73
CA GLN A 899 0.22 1.76 4.80
C GLN A 899 -1.32 1.60 4.89
N ALA A 900 -2.06 2.63 5.33
CA ALA A 900 -3.53 2.66 5.40
C ALA A 900 -4.29 2.40 4.06
N PRO A 901 -3.72 2.63 2.86
CA PRO A 901 -4.33 2.18 1.60
C PRO A 901 -4.28 0.65 1.40
N TYR A 902 -3.39 -0.06 2.09
CA TYR A 902 -3.07 -1.47 1.84
C TYR A 902 -3.44 -2.42 3.00
N TRP A 903 -3.72 -1.88 4.19
CA TRP A 903 -3.99 -2.62 5.42
C TRP A 903 -5.14 -1.98 6.19
N GLU A 904 -6.17 -2.75 6.51
CA GLU A 904 -7.36 -2.27 7.22
C GLU A 904 -7.02 -1.85 8.66
N CYS A 905 -6.14 -2.60 9.34
CA CYS A 905 -5.68 -2.30 10.69
C CYS A 905 -4.85 -1.01 10.82
N MET A 906 -4.44 -0.39 9.70
CA MET A 906 -3.77 0.92 9.69
C MET A 906 -4.74 2.10 9.54
N ARG A 907 -6.05 1.86 9.35
CA ARG A 907 -7.04 2.94 9.29
C ARG A 907 -7.32 3.55 10.67
N PRO A 908 -7.71 4.84 10.72
CA PRO A 908 -7.84 5.75 9.59
C PRO A 908 -6.47 6.36 9.22
N GLY A 909 -6.26 6.69 7.95
CA GLY A 909 -4.98 7.18 7.42
C GLY A 909 -4.66 8.64 7.78
N ILE A 910 -3.76 9.28 7.02
CA ILE A 910 -3.57 10.74 7.07
C ILE A 910 -4.03 11.35 5.74
N VAL A 911 -4.77 12.45 5.84
CA VAL A 911 -5.27 13.25 4.72
C VAL A 911 -4.14 13.66 3.77
N ARG A 912 -4.26 13.31 2.48
CA ARG A 912 -3.28 13.65 1.43
C ARG A 912 -3.49 15.08 0.91
N VAL A 913 -2.71 16.03 1.41
CA VAL A 913 -2.89 17.47 1.10
C VAL A 913 -2.83 17.82 -0.39
N PRO A 914 -1.91 17.29 -1.22
CA PRO A 914 -1.88 17.62 -2.65
C PRO A 914 -3.14 17.21 -3.42
N GLU A 915 -3.72 16.05 -3.07
CA GLU A 915 -4.99 15.59 -3.63
C GLU A 915 -6.13 16.53 -3.23
N VAL A 916 -6.21 16.90 -1.95
CA VAL A 916 -7.21 17.83 -1.40
C VAL A 916 -7.06 19.24 -1.97
N GLN A 917 -5.86 19.74 -2.22
CA GLN A 917 -5.60 21.02 -2.90
C GLN A 917 -6.11 20.99 -4.35
N SER A 918 -5.90 19.89 -5.06
CA SER A 918 -6.36 19.73 -6.46
C SER A 918 -7.89 19.81 -6.64
N LEU A 919 -8.65 19.72 -5.55
CA LEU A 919 -10.11 19.85 -5.49
C LEU A 919 -10.60 21.28 -5.17
N ASN A 920 -9.76 22.30 -5.31
CA ASN A 920 -10.07 23.71 -5.01
C ASN A 920 -10.51 23.93 -3.55
N SER A 921 -9.83 23.27 -2.61
CA SER A 921 -10.09 23.39 -1.18
C SER A 921 -9.53 24.70 -0.59
N THR A 922 -9.81 24.96 0.69
CA THR A 922 -9.26 26.09 1.45
C THR A 922 -9.08 25.67 2.90
N ARG A 923 -8.02 26.13 3.57
CA ARG A 923 -7.77 25.79 4.97
C ARG A 923 -8.89 26.33 5.86
N LEU A 924 -9.32 25.53 6.82
CA LEU A 924 -10.51 25.81 7.63
C LEU A 924 -10.38 27.09 8.48
N HIS A 925 -9.17 27.52 8.86
CA HIS A 925 -8.99 28.79 9.58
C HIS A 925 -9.31 30.02 8.71
N ASP A 926 -8.99 30.00 7.41
CA ASP A 926 -9.34 31.07 6.46
C ASP A 926 -10.88 31.13 6.28
N VAL A 927 -11.55 29.96 6.25
CA VAL A 927 -13.02 29.86 6.18
C VAL A 927 -13.68 30.38 7.47
N ILE A 928 -13.15 30.02 8.65
CA ILE A 928 -13.65 30.49 9.95
C ILE A 928 -13.55 32.02 10.05
N ARG A 929 -12.43 32.63 9.64
CA ARG A 929 -12.28 34.10 9.71
C ARG A 929 -13.27 34.81 8.77
N ASN A 930 -13.52 34.26 7.59
CA ASN A 930 -14.54 34.78 6.68
C ASN A 930 -15.98 34.63 7.23
N SER A 931 -16.26 33.56 7.99
CA SER A 931 -17.53 33.40 8.72
C SER A 931 -17.68 34.40 9.88
N GLN A 932 -16.64 34.58 10.72
CA GLN A 932 -16.61 35.64 11.75
C GLN A 932 -16.90 37.01 11.15
N LYS A 933 -16.25 37.35 10.02
CA LYS A 933 -16.48 38.61 9.30
C LYS A 933 -17.94 38.79 8.89
N GLN A 934 -18.61 37.74 8.38
CA GLN A 934 -20.04 37.82 8.04
C GLN A 934 -20.91 38.04 9.27
N ILE A 935 -20.65 37.32 10.38
CA ILE A 935 -21.38 37.46 11.64
C ILE A 935 -21.23 38.88 12.20
N LEU A 936 -20.00 39.39 12.32
CA LEU A 936 -19.71 40.71 12.85
C LEU A 936 -20.21 41.84 11.94
N GLN A 937 -20.17 41.65 10.61
CA GLN A 937 -20.81 42.56 9.67
C GLN A 937 -22.35 42.58 9.84
N SER A 938 -22.98 41.43 10.09
CA SER A 938 -24.45 41.35 10.25
C SER A 938 -24.96 41.91 11.58
N LYS A 939 -24.20 41.75 12.67
CA LYS A 939 -24.57 42.24 14.01
C LYS A 939 -24.21 43.72 14.23
N HIS A 940 -22.99 44.09 13.88
CA HIS A 940 -22.34 45.34 14.32
C HIS A 940 -21.90 46.23 13.15
N SER A 941 -22.32 45.91 11.92
CA SER A 941 -21.92 46.60 10.68
C SER A 941 -20.40 46.66 10.48
N MET A 942 -19.62 45.76 11.10
CA MET A 942 -18.16 45.80 11.03
C MET A 942 -17.64 45.55 9.61
N VAL A 943 -16.59 46.28 9.24
CA VAL A 943 -15.96 46.28 7.92
C VAL A 943 -14.48 45.90 8.01
N PRO A 944 -13.90 45.25 7.00
CA PRO A 944 -12.47 44.95 6.99
C PRO A 944 -11.63 46.21 6.80
N LEU A 945 -10.57 46.34 7.60
CA LEU A 945 -9.58 47.41 7.47
C LEU A 945 -8.48 46.97 6.49
N TYR A 946 -8.21 47.78 5.47
CA TYR A 946 -7.16 47.51 4.50
C TYR A 946 -5.78 47.74 5.12
N ILE A 947 -4.82 46.85 4.83
CA ILE A 947 -3.45 46.90 5.35
C ILE A 947 -2.50 46.75 4.16
N GLN A 948 -1.63 47.74 3.94
CA GLN A 948 -0.64 47.67 2.87
C GLN A 948 0.44 46.62 3.21
N ARG A 949 0.69 45.69 2.29
CA ARG A 949 1.65 44.59 2.42
C ARG A 949 2.34 44.33 1.07
N GLU A 950 3.58 43.84 1.11
CA GLU A 950 4.33 43.43 -0.09
C GLU A 950 3.78 42.13 -0.70
N HIS A 951 3.28 41.22 0.15
CA HIS A 951 2.70 39.95 -0.25
C HIS A 951 1.28 39.79 0.29
N LEU A 952 0.36 39.42 -0.60
CA LEU A 952 -1.06 39.17 -0.31
C LEU A 952 -1.30 37.66 -0.21
N TYR A 953 -1.36 37.13 1.01
CA TYR A 953 -1.76 35.75 1.28
C TYR A 953 -3.23 35.70 1.71
N LYS A 954 -3.93 34.60 1.42
CA LYS A 954 -5.35 34.41 1.79
C LYS A 954 -5.62 34.61 3.28
N SER A 955 -4.70 34.19 4.16
CA SER A 955 -4.80 34.39 5.62
C SER A 955 -4.61 35.84 6.10
N TYR A 956 -4.41 36.81 5.19
CA TYR A 956 -4.48 38.24 5.47
C TYR A 956 -5.83 38.87 5.04
N GLU A 957 -6.68 38.15 4.28
CA GLU A 957 -8.04 38.60 4.00
C GLU A 957 -8.85 38.72 5.29
N ASN A 958 -9.58 39.83 5.46
CA ASN A 958 -10.42 40.09 6.63
C ASN A 958 -9.67 39.94 7.98
N GLN A 959 -8.34 40.10 7.99
CA GLN A 959 -7.52 39.91 9.18
C GLN A 959 -7.89 40.89 10.29
N VAL A 960 -8.11 42.16 9.94
CA VAL A 960 -8.55 43.21 10.86
C VAL A 960 -9.94 43.68 10.47
N LEU A 961 -10.85 43.71 11.44
CA LEU A 961 -12.23 44.18 11.30
C LEU A 961 -12.45 45.37 12.24
N ILE A 962 -13.16 46.39 11.78
CA ILE A 962 -13.46 47.59 12.58
C ILE A 962 -14.95 47.93 12.57
N THR A 963 -15.43 48.55 13.65
CA THR A 963 -16.75 49.20 13.67
C THR A 963 -16.77 50.43 12.76
N PRO A 964 -17.93 50.78 12.14
CA PRO A 964 -18.11 52.07 11.50
C PRO A 964 -17.81 53.22 12.47
N GLY A 965 -17.31 54.35 11.95
CA GLY A 965 -17.03 55.55 12.77
C GLY A 965 -15.86 55.43 13.75
N LEU A 966 -15.00 54.41 13.65
CA LEU A 966 -13.88 54.17 14.59
C LEU A 966 -12.96 55.40 14.81
N HIS A 967 -12.84 56.29 13.83
CA HIS A 967 -12.02 57.51 13.91
C HIS A 967 -12.68 58.66 14.69
N GLU A 968 -14.00 58.59 14.92
CA GLU A 968 -14.80 59.53 15.72
C GLU A 968 -15.06 58.99 17.14
N ALA A 969 -14.61 57.76 17.43
CA ALA A 969 -14.92 57.05 18.67
C ALA A 969 -14.02 57.48 19.83
N LYS A 970 -14.56 58.29 20.75
CA LYS A 970 -13.91 58.69 22.02
C LYS A 970 -13.33 57.52 22.83
N LYS A 971 -14.00 56.35 22.81
CA LYS A 971 -13.55 55.11 23.46
C LYS A 971 -13.23 54.07 22.39
N VAL A 972 -12.05 53.46 22.44
CA VAL A 972 -11.61 52.41 21.50
C VAL A 972 -11.15 51.16 22.24
N LEU A 973 -11.62 49.99 21.81
CA LEU A 973 -11.13 48.68 22.26
C LEU A 973 -10.43 47.96 21.10
N ILE A 974 -9.15 47.66 21.27
CA ILE A 974 -8.35 46.88 20.31
C ILE A 974 -8.23 45.46 20.85
N ILE A 975 -8.72 44.45 20.14
CA ILE A 975 -8.58 43.04 20.52
C ILE A 975 -7.57 42.37 19.61
N ILE A 976 -6.52 41.76 20.17
CA ILE A 976 -5.44 41.09 19.45
C ILE A 976 -5.45 39.61 19.85
N HIS A 977 -5.95 38.74 18.98
CA HIS A 977 -6.36 37.38 19.37
C HIS A 977 -5.81 36.26 18.46
N ASP A 978 -5.56 35.09 19.05
CA ASP A 978 -5.39 33.82 18.31
C ASP A 978 -6.71 33.44 17.59
N PRO A 979 -6.69 32.62 16.52
CA PRO A 979 -7.91 32.20 15.83
C PRO A 979 -8.82 31.36 16.75
N PRO A 980 -10.15 31.34 16.51
CA PRO A 980 -11.09 30.58 17.33
C PRO A 980 -10.71 29.11 17.52
N GLN A 981 -11.03 28.57 18.69
CA GLN A 981 -10.70 27.18 19.03
C GLN A 981 -11.62 26.21 18.29
N LEU A 982 -11.08 25.49 17.32
CA LEU A 982 -11.76 24.36 16.69
C LEU A 982 -11.68 23.13 17.59
N LEU A 983 -12.82 22.47 17.81
CA LEU A 983 -12.95 21.16 18.41
C LEU A 983 -13.71 20.26 17.43
N ALA A 984 -13.20 19.08 17.11
CA ALA A 984 -13.82 18.17 16.14
C ALA A 984 -13.63 16.71 16.57
N GLN A 985 -14.66 15.90 16.35
CA GLN A 985 -14.58 14.45 16.42
C GLN A 985 -14.49 13.90 14.99
N PRO A 986 -13.31 13.41 14.54
CA PRO A 986 -13.21 12.72 13.26
C PRO A 986 -13.84 11.32 13.35
N ASP A 987 -14.25 10.79 12.21
CA ASP A 987 -14.59 9.37 12.07
C ASP A 987 -13.34 8.49 12.25
N VAL A 988 -13.55 7.32 12.83
CA VAL A 988 -12.53 6.31 13.11
C VAL A 988 -12.17 5.49 11.86
N ILE A 989 -13.00 5.53 10.82
CA ILE A 989 -12.82 4.74 9.59
C ILE A 989 -11.99 5.48 8.54
N ASP A 990 -12.23 6.78 8.30
CA ASP A 990 -11.65 7.52 7.16
C ASP A 990 -11.02 8.90 7.49
N THR A 991 -10.95 9.29 8.78
CA THR A 991 -10.58 10.65 9.26
C THR A 991 -11.50 11.80 8.83
N SER A 992 -12.64 11.53 8.17
CA SER A 992 -13.57 12.60 7.81
C SER A 992 -14.10 13.30 9.06
N VAL A 993 -14.36 14.60 8.94
CA VAL A 993 -14.99 15.41 9.99
C VAL A 993 -16.31 15.91 9.43
N GLU A 994 -17.40 15.24 9.77
CA GLU A 994 -18.73 15.75 9.45
C GLU A 994 -18.94 17.10 10.13
N PRO A 995 -19.39 18.16 9.43
CA PRO A 995 -19.46 19.51 10.01
C PRO A 995 -20.36 19.66 11.24
N HIS A 996 -21.27 18.72 11.49
CA HIS A 996 -22.13 18.71 12.68
C HIS A 996 -21.45 18.12 13.93
N ASN A 997 -20.33 17.40 13.75
CA ASN A 997 -19.47 16.84 14.79
C ASN A 997 -18.22 17.72 15.03
N ALA A 998 -18.30 18.98 14.61
CA ALA A 998 -17.28 20.01 14.80
C ALA A 998 -17.88 21.30 15.38
N TRP A 999 -17.14 21.92 16.29
CA TRP A 999 -17.54 23.13 17.02
C TRP A 999 -16.43 24.18 16.93
N VAL A 1000 -16.80 25.40 16.59
CA VAL A 1000 -15.93 26.58 16.66
C VAL A 1000 -16.26 27.32 17.95
N VAL A 1001 -15.30 27.42 18.87
CA VAL A 1001 -15.45 28.08 20.16
C VAL A 1001 -14.69 29.41 20.15
N ASP A 1002 -15.45 30.49 20.02
CA ASP A 1002 -14.98 31.88 19.96
C ASP A 1002 -15.45 32.66 21.21
N GLY A 1003 -14.61 32.72 22.24
CA GLY A 1003 -14.85 33.56 23.42
C GLY A 1003 -14.56 35.05 23.22
N VAL A 1004 -14.05 35.49 22.06
CA VAL A 1004 -13.77 36.90 21.77
C VAL A 1004 -15.04 37.64 21.38
N THR A 1005 -15.91 37.00 20.59
CA THR A 1005 -17.18 37.58 20.11
C THR A 1005 -18.03 38.21 21.24
N ASP A 1006 -18.04 37.63 22.45
CA ASP A 1006 -18.83 38.18 23.58
C ASP A 1006 -18.25 39.47 24.18
N TYR A 1007 -16.95 39.72 24.02
CA TYR A 1007 -16.34 41.01 24.39
C TYR A 1007 -16.60 42.06 23.30
N ILE A 1008 -16.63 41.66 22.02
CA ILE A 1008 -17.03 42.56 20.93
C ILE A 1008 -18.49 43.01 21.11
N ASN A 1009 -19.42 42.07 21.36
CA ASN A 1009 -20.83 42.37 21.62
C ASN A 1009 -20.98 43.42 22.73
N TRP A 1010 -20.39 43.15 23.89
CA TRP A 1010 -20.43 44.06 25.05
C TRP A 1010 -19.78 45.42 24.76
N ALA A 1011 -18.64 45.47 24.07
CA ALA A 1011 -17.95 46.73 23.78
C ALA A 1011 -18.79 47.64 22.86
N VAL A 1012 -19.45 47.08 21.85
CA VAL A 1012 -20.38 47.81 20.97
C VAL A 1012 -21.61 48.29 21.74
N GLU A 1013 -22.18 47.47 22.63
CA GLU A 1013 -23.27 47.87 23.53
C GLU A 1013 -22.88 49.07 24.43
N GLN A 1014 -21.63 49.11 24.92
CA GLN A 1014 -21.08 50.22 25.71
C GLN A 1014 -20.54 51.40 24.86
N LYS A 1015 -20.83 51.41 23.55
CA LYS A 1015 -20.44 52.44 22.58
C LYS A 1015 -18.93 52.65 22.42
N PHE A 1016 -18.14 51.59 22.54
CA PHE A 1016 -16.74 51.60 22.11
C PHE A 1016 -16.66 51.39 20.60
N GLY A 1017 -15.75 52.10 19.94
CA GLY A 1017 -15.25 51.67 18.63
C GLY A 1017 -14.38 50.43 18.83
N VAL A 1018 -14.60 49.37 18.05
CA VAL A 1018 -13.86 48.10 18.20
C VAL A 1018 -12.96 47.87 17.00
N MET A 1019 -11.70 47.50 17.25
CA MET A 1019 -10.75 47.00 16.27
C MET A 1019 -10.38 45.56 16.64
N ASP A 1020 -10.82 44.60 15.83
CA ASP A 1020 -10.64 43.16 16.04
C ASP A 1020 -9.52 42.64 15.12
N VAL A 1021 -8.43 42.14 15.71
CA VAL A 1021 -7.16 41.81 15.06
C VAL A 1021 -6.83 40.32 15.26
N ASN A 1022 -7.13 39.50 14.24
CA ASN A 1022 -6.86 38.06 14.25
C ASN A 1022 -5.41 37.77 13.81
N ILE A 1023 -4.63 37.09 14.66
CA ILE A 1023 -3.27 36.65 14.33
C ILE A 1023 -3.31 35.18 13.87
N PRO A 1024 -3.06 34.86 12.59
CA PRO A 1024 -3.07 33.47 12.13
C PRO A 1024 -1.85 32.71 12.68
N ALA A 1025 -2.08 31.52 13.24
CA ALA A 1025 -1.02 30.64 13.76
C ALA A 1025 -0.11 30.04 12.66
N TYR A 1026 -0.59 30.06 11.41
CA TYR A 1026 0.13 29.71 10.19
C TYR A 1026 -0.47 30.50 9.02
N ILE A 1027 0.35 30.94 8.05
CA ILE A 1027 -0.11 31.63 6.83
C ILE A 1027 -0.17 30.61 5.70
N THR A 1028 -1.36 30.38 5.13
CA THR A 1028 -1.58 29.44 4.01
C THR A 1028 -0.68 29.77 2.81
N ARG A 1029 0.05 28.77 2.29
CA ARG A 1029 0.86 28.86 1.06
C ARG A 1029 0.44 27.82 0.04
N GLU A 1030 0.75 28.06 -1.24
CA GLU A 1030 0.49 27.11 -2.33
C GLU A 1030 1.48 25.94 -2.34
N GLU A 1031 2.68 26.12 -1.76
CA GLU A 1031 3.72 25.09 -1.59
C GLU A 1031 3.40 24.03 -0.51
N ASP A 1032 2.37 24.29 0.31
CA ASP A 1032 1.98 23.49 1.47
C ASP A 1032 1.66 22.04 1.08
N SER A 1033 2.57 21.10 1.32
CA SER A 1033 2.39 19.70 0.88
C SER A 1033 2.37 18.66 2.02
N GLU A 1034 2.59 19.07 3.27
CA GLU A 1034 2.47 18.19 4.44
C GLU A 1034 1.12 18.34 5.16
N SER A 1035 0.55 17.20 5.55
CA SER A 1035 -0.73 17.09 6.26
C SER A 1035 -0.73 17.64 7.68
N TYR A 1036 0.44 17.75 8.29
CA TYR A 1036 0.64 18.44 9.56
C TYR A 1036 1.73 19.49 9.38
N LEU A 1037 1.35 20.76 9.43
CA LEU A 1037 2.29 21.87 9.57
C LEU A 1037 2.25 22.38 11.01
N PRO A 1038 3.40 22.52 11.69
CA PRO A 1038 3.44 23.15 13.00
C PRO A 1038 3.08 24.65 12.89
N ALA A 1039 2.43 25.18 13.93
CA ALA A 1039 2.28 26.62 14.10
C ALA A 1039 3.65 27.32 14.15
N PHE A 1040 3.68 28.61 13.81
CA PHE A 1040 4.92 29.40 13.79
C PHE A 1040 5.68 29.36 15.12
N THR A 1041 7.02 29.40 15.04
CA THR A 1041 7.85 29.59 16.22
C THR A 1041 7.54 30.93 16.88
N GLU A 1042 7.71 31.04 18.21
CA GLU A 1042 7.40 32.28 18.94
C GLU A 1042 8.15 33.50 18.39
N LYS A 1043 9.38 33.31 17.87
CA LYS A 1043 10.15 34.34 17.19
C LYS A 1043 9.43 34.84 15.93
N THR A 1044 9.13 33.94 15.00
CA THR A 1044 8.45 34.24 13.73
C THR A 1044 7.07 34.87 13.95
N LEU A 1045 6.34 34.36 14.95
CA LEU A 1045 5.04 34.91 15.35
C LEU A 1045 5.20 36.34 15.90
N THR A 1046 6.19 36.58 16.76
CA THR A 1046 6.50 37.92 17.31
C THR A 1046 6.84 38.92 16.21
N GLU A 1047 7.64 38.52 15.22
CA GLU A 1047 8.03 39.35 14.08
C GLU A 1047 6.81 39.75 13.21
N GLN A 1048 5.93 38.80 12.88
CA GLN A 1048 4.71 39.08 12.11
C GLN A 1048 3.72 39.99 12.88
N ILE A 1049 3.53 39.75 14.18
CA ILE A 1049 2.69 40.59 15.02
C ILE A 1049 3.28 42.01 15.12
N GLN A 1050 4.61 42.15 15.20
CA GLN A 1050 5.28 43.46 15.27
C GLN A 1050 4.97 44.32 14.04
N THR A 1051 5.12 43.77 12.83
CA THR A 1051 4.82 44.50 11.60
C THR A 1051 3.36 44.95 11.56
N LEU A 1052 2.42 44.08 11.94
CA LEU A 1052 0.98 44.40 11.91
C LEU A 1052 0.58 45.44 12.97
N VAL A 1053 0.91 45.20 14.24
CA VAL A 1053 0.38 46.02 15.35
C VAL A 1053 1.03 47.41 15.36
N CYS A 1054 2.32 47.52 14.99
CA CYS A 1054 2.92 48.84 14.77
C CYS A 1054 2.32 49.58 13.56
N TYR A 1055 2.02 48.88 12.45
CA TYR A 1055 1.34 49.50 11.31
C TYR A 1055 -0.05 50.04 11.67
N LEU A 1056 -0.83 49.27 12.44
CA LEU A 1056 -2.15 49.70 12.94
C LEU A 1056 -2.06 50.89 13.89
N TRP A 1057 -0.99 50.97 14.70
CA TRP A 1057 -0.72 52.14 15.53
C TRP A 1057 -0.42 53.38 14.68
N ASP A 1058 0.62 53.30 13.86
CA ASP A 1058 1.20 54.44 13.14
C ASP A 1058 0.24 55.06 12.11
N ASN A 1059 -0.58 54.23 11.44
CA ASN A 1059 -1.42 54.66 10.31
C ASN A 1059 -2.88 54.97 10.70
N TYR A 1060 -3.32 54.57 11.91
CA TYR A 1060 -4.71 54.73 12.35
C TYR A 1060 -4.81 55.25 13.78
N LEU A 1061 -4.42 54.45 14.77
CA LEU A 1061 -4.69 54.75 16.19
C LEU A 1061 -3.97 56.01 16.68
N GLN A 1062 -2.76 56.27 16.18
CA GLN A 1062 -2.01 57.50 16.48
C GLN A 1062 -2.70 58.76 15.93
N LEU A 1063 -3.48 58.63 14.85
CA LEU A 1063 -4.14 59.74 14.15
C LEU A 1063 -5.58 60.00 14.62
N TYR A 1064 -6.21 59.03 15.29
CA TYR A 1064 -7.59 59.16 15.78
C TYR A 1064 -7.65 59.92 17.11
N ASP A 1065 -8.70 60.72 17.30
CA ASP A 1065 -8.90 61.56 18.50
C ASP A 1065 -9.64 60.81 19.63
N ALA A 1066 -9.18 59.59 19.91
CA ALA A 1066 -9.70 58.76 20.99
C ALA A 1066 -9.12 59.17 22.35
N GLU A 1067 -10.00 59.45 23.31
CA GLU A 1067 -9.69 59.81 24.71
C GLU A 1067 -9.22 58.58 25.49
N HIS A 1068 -9.86 57.43 25.27
CA HIS A 1068 -9.59 56.18 25.97
C HIS A 1068 -9.32 55.03 25.01
N ILE A 1069 -8.09 54.53 24.97
CA ILE A 1069 -7.72 53.33 24.22
C ILE A 1069 -7.47 52.17 25.19
N PHE A 1070 -8.17 51.06 25.01
CA PHE A 1070 -7.96 49.80 25.73
C PHE A 1070 -7.43 48.72 24.78
N ILE A 1071 -6.56 47.85 25.29
CA ILE A 1071 -6.00 46.73 24.52
C ILE A 1071 -6.31 45.40 25.22
N MET A 1072 -6.88 44.46 24.48
CA MET A 1072 -7.19 43.11 24.93
C MET A 1072 -6.38 42.06 24.15
N GLY A 1073 -5.39 41.43 24.77
CA GLY A 1073 -4.61 40.35 24.17
C GLY A 1073 -5.14 38.96 24.54
N VAL A 1074 -5.27 38.05 23.57
CA VAL A 1074 -5.90 36.73 23.77
C VAL A 1074 -5.05 35.60 23.16
N GLY A 1075 -4.76 34.56 23.94
CA GLY A 1075 -4.03 33.37 23.50
C GLY A 1075 -2.51 33.56 23.55
N ASN A 1076 -1.85 33.42 22.40
CA ASN A 1076 -0.44 33.75 22.16
C ASN A 1076 -0.30 35.15 21.54
N ALA A 1077 -1.30 35.62 20.79
CA ALA A 1077 -1.37 36.94 20.19
C ALA A 1077 -1.26 38.10 21.19
N TYR A 1078 -1.47 37.84 22.50
CA TYR A 1078 -1.15 38.77 23.59
C TYR A 1078 0.30 39.31 23.54
N LEU A 1079 1.23 38.59 22.91
CA LEU A 1079 2.59 39.06 22.63
C LEU A 1079 2.60 40.38 21.85
N GLY A 1080 1.58 40.66 21.03
CA GLY A 1080 1.40 41.94 20.34
C GLY A 1080 1.29 43.14 21.27
N VAL A 1081 0.71 42.95 22.46
CA VAL A 1081 0.59 44.02 23.46
C VAL A 1081 1.97 44.38 24.02
N LYS A 1082 2.79 43.38 24.37
CA LYS A 1082 4.20 43.56 24.74
C LYS A 1082 4.96 44.28 23.62
N VAL A 1083 4.77 43.83 22.39
CA VAL A 1083 5.53 44.32 21.22
C VAL A 1083 5.20 45.78 20.91
N LEU A 1084 3.92 46.17 20.93
CA LEU A 1084 3.50 47.56 20.75
C LEU A 1084 4.09 48.46 21.85
N LEU A 1085 3.89 48.07 23.12
CA LEU A 1085 4.37 48.82 24.30
C LEU A 1085 5.90 49.00 24.35
N VAL A 1086 6.67 48.15 23.67
CA VAL A 1086 8.14 48.24 23.63
C VAL A 1086 8.65 48.98 22.38
N ASN A 1087 7.92 48.95 21.26
CA ASN A 1087 8.35 49.55 19.99
C ASN A 1087 7.71 50.91 19.65
N ARG A 1088 6.70 51.36 20.40
CA ARG A 1088 6.01 52.65 20.19
C ARG A 1088 5.73 53.37 21.51
N ASP A 1089 5.88 54.69 21.51
CA ASP A 1089 5.41 55.52 22.63
C ASP A 1089 3.89 55.67 22.53
N CYS A 1090 3.20 54.73 23.18
CA CYS A 1090 1.74 54.60 23.20
C CYS A 1090 1.17 54.64 24.63
N LYS A 1091 2.04 54.59 25.64
CA LYS A 1091 1.78 54.51 27.09
C LYS A 1091 0.87 55.62 27.62
N SER A 1092 0.99 56.82 27.07
CA SER A 1092 0.20 58.00 27.45
C SER A 1092 -1.25 57.97 26.97
N ARG A 1093 -1.57 57.16 25.94
CA ARG A 1093 -2.91 57.08 25.34
C ARG A 1093 -3.68 55.79 25.70
N ILE A 1094 -3.02 54.81 26.30
CA ILE A 1094 -3.63 53.53 26.67
C ILE A 1094 -4.16 53.64 28.12
N SER A 1095 -5.48 53.60 28.30
CA SER A 1095 -6.12 53.65 29.62
C SER A 1095 -6.08 52.32 30.37
N GLY A 1096 -5.91 51.20 29.66
CA GLY A 1096 -5.78 49.90 30.30
C GLY A 1096 -5.52 48.73 29.34
N VAL A 1097 -4.94 47.68 29.89
CA VAL A 1097 -4.62 46.43 29.18
C VAL A 1097 -5.27 45.23 29.88
N VAL A 1098 -5.95 44.38 29.12
CA VAL A 1098 -6.41 43.05 29.58
C VAL A 1098 -5.71 41.98 28.75
N ASN A 1099 -5.20 40.93 29.39
CA ASN A 1099 -4.59 39.79 28.70
C ASN A 1099 -5.15 38.46 29.21
N PHE A 1100 -5.42 37.54 28.29
CA PHE A 1100 -5.81 36.16 28.54
C PHE A 1100 -4.73 35.24 27.96
N ALA A 1101 -3.70 34.96 28.74
CA ALA A 1101 -2.51 34.28 28.25
C ALA A 1101 -2.60 32.75 28.44
N ASN A 1102 -2.33 32.01 27.36
CA ASN A 1102 -2.25 30.55 27.36
C ASN A 1102 -0.82 30.03 27.08
N GLY A 1103 0.02 30.82 26.41
CA GLY A 1103 1.43 30.53 26.14
C GLY A 1103 2.39 31.13 27.17
N THR A 1104 3.69 30.90 26.96
CA THR A 1104 4.77 31.37 27.85
C THR A 1104 4.68 32.86 28.13
N LEU A 1105 4.65 33.25 29.42
CA LEU A 1105 4.70 34.65 29.82
C LEU A 1105 6.02 35.31 29.44
N ARG A 1106 5.94 36.44 28.73
CA ARG A 1106 7.08 37.29 28.38
C ARG A 1106 7.01 38.63 29.10
N PRO A 1107 8.14 39.13 29.64
CA PRO A 1107 8.16 40.39 30.36
C PRO A 1107 8.03 41.59 29.40
N VAL A 1108 7.26 42.59 29.81
CA VAL A 1108 7.22 43.93 29.23
C VAL A 1108 8.27 44.80 29.93
N LYS A 1109 9.36 45.09 29.22
CA LYS A 1109 10.42 46.00 29.63
C LYS A 1109 10.97 46.66 28.36
N SER A 1110 11.20 47.97 28.40
CA SER A 1110 12.06 48.68 27.47
C SER A 1110 13.42 48.94 28.13
N ASP A 1111 14.46 49.11 27.32
CA ASP A 1111 15.75 49.66 27.76
C ASP A 1111 15.79 51.19 27.61
N ILE A 1112 14.74 51.79 27.01
CA ILE A 1112 14.57 53.23 26.82
C ILE A 1112 13.57 53.79 27.84
N ASP A 1113 12.34 53.25 27.90
CA ASP A 1113 11.38 53.56 28.98
C ASP A 1113 11.62 52.63 30.18
N THR A 1114 12.22 53.19 31.24
CA THR A 1114 12.50 52.47 32.48
C THR A 1114 11.26 52.31 33.38
N ASP A 1115 10.25 53.17 33.22
CA ASP A 1115 9.00 53.14 33.98
C ASP A 1115 7.93 52.26 33.35
N LEU A 1116 8.09 51.84 32.09
CA LEU A 1116 7.16 50.96 31.38
C LEU A 1116 6.77 49.72 32.19
N SER A 1117 7.76 49.07 32.82
CA SER A 1117 7.52 47.88 33.65
C SER A 1117 6.74 48.18 34.93
N SER A 1118 6.76 49.42 35.44
CA SER A 1118 5.94 49.85 36.59
C SER A 1118 4.54 50.22 36.12
N TRP A 1119 4.40 51.11 35.14
CA TRP A 1119 3.12 51.48 34.54
C TRP A 1119 2.31 50.26 34.08
N TYR A 1120 2.96 49.26 33.47
CA TYR A 1120 2.32 48.02 33.04
C TYR A 1120 1.84 47.15 34.20
N LYS A 1121 2.42 47.26 35.41
CA LYS A 1121 1.91 46.57 36.60
C LYS A 1121 0.55 47.12 37.02
N ASP A 1122 0.42 48.44 36.99
CA ASP A 1122 -0.69 49.18 37.56
C ASP A 1122 -1.84 49.35 36.54
N ASN A 1123 -1.53 49.25 35.23
CA ASN A 1123 -2.47 49.41 34.12
C ASN A 1123 -2.69 48.12 33.30
N SER A 1124 -2.35 46.93 33.82
CA SER A 1124 -2.72 45.66 33.16
C SER A 1124 -3.24 44.57 34.08
N ARG A 1125 -4.30 43.88 33.63
CA ARG A 1125 -4.79 42.60 34.17
C ARG A 1125 -4.33 41.47 33.26
N VAL A 1126 -3.71 40.43 33.80
CA VAL A 1126 -3.18 39.29 33.03
C VAL A 1126 -3.71 37.98 33.61
N TYR A 1127 -4.83 37.51 33.07
CA TYR A 1127 -5.45 36.25 33.45
C TYR A 1127 -4.68 35.06 32.84
N ILE A 1128 -4.42 34.04 33.66
CA ILE A 1128 -3.73 32.81 33.24
C ILE A 1128 -4.46 31.58 33.78
N ALA A 1129 -4.61 30.55 32.94
CA ALA A 1129 -5.29 29.31 33.28
C ALA A 1129 -4.62 28.57 34.46
N GLY A 1130 -5.40 27.84 35.23
CA GLY A 1130 -4.95 27.20 36.48
C GLY A 1130 -3.90 26.11 36.30
N ASP A 1131 -3.82 25.53 35.10
CA ASP A 1131 -2.96 24.44 34.64
C ASP A 1131 -1.66 24.91 33.93
N HIS A 1132 -1.44 26.22 33.84
CA HIS A 1132 -0.26 26.77 33.17
C HIS A 1132 1.06 26.46 33.92
N ALA A 1133 2.12 26.13 33.17
CA ALA A 1133 3.42 25.71 33.71
C ALA A 1133 4.17 26.76 34.57
N CYS A 1134 3.70 28.00 34.62
CA CYS A 1134 4.23 28.98 35.58
C CYS A 1134 3.86 28.68 37.04
N TRP A 1135 2.83 27.87 37.27
CA TRP A 1135 2.35 27.46 38.60
C TRP A 1135 3.01 26.18 39.13
N THR A 1136 3.67 25.39 38.26
CA THR A 1136 4.31 24.11 38.66
C THR A 1136 5.70 24.27 39.25
N ASP A 1137 6.42 25.37 38.93
CA ASP A 1137 7.68 25.74 39.57
C ASP A 1137 7.45 26.94 40.51
N PRO A 1138 7.73 26.83 41.82
CA PRO A 1138 7.67 27.95 42.77
C PRO A 1138 8.51 29.15 42.32
N ASP A 1139 9.61 28.91 41.62
CA ASP A 1139 10.52 29.96 41.19
C ASP A 1139 10.04 30.64 39.91
N LEU A 1140 9.32 29.95 39.01
CA LEU A 1140 8.50 30.59 37.97
C LEU A 1140 7.39 31.43 38.60
N THR A 1141 6.59 30.88 39.53
CA THR A 1141 5.53 31.62 40.24
C THR A 1141 6.07 32.92 40.86
N ARG A 1142 7.24 32.86 41.51
CA ARG A 1142 7.95 34.03 42.05
C ARG A 1142 8.45 35.01 40.98
N LYS A 1143 8.87 34.53 39.80
CA LYS A 1143 9.24 35.38 38.66
C LYS A 1143 8.03 36.11 38.08
N VAL A 1144 6.88 35.44 37.97
CA VAL A 1144 5.62 35.96 37.39
C VAL A 1144 5.09 37.17 38.15
N ASN A 1145 5.22 37.25 39.47
CA ASN A 1145 4.68 38.36 40.26
C ASN A 1145 5.42 39.71 40.07
N LYS A 1146 6.58 39.73 39.40
CA LYS A 1146 7.40 40.95 39.19
C LYS A 1146 6.68 41.96 38.27
N ARG A 1147 6.81 43.27 38.59
CA ARG A 1147 6.13 44.40 37.91
C ARG A 1147 5.98 44.24 36.39
N ARG A 1148 7.10 43.93 35.72
CA ARG A 1148 7.25 43.65 34.27
C ARG A 1148 6.34 42.56 33.65
N PHE A 1149 5.54 41.83 34.41
CA PHE A 1149 4.57 40.85 33.91
C PHE A 1149 3.11 41.28 34.07
N GLY A 1150 2.84 42.48 34.62
CA GLY A 1150 1.49 42.98 34.83
C GLY A 1150 0.86 42.53 36.16
N THR A 1151 -0.40 42.88 36.41
CA THR A 1151 -1.16 42.30 37.52
C THR A 1151 -1.75 40.98 37.10
N VAL A 1152 -0.94 39.93 37.30
CA VAL A 1152 -1.26 38.55 36.96
C VAL A 1152 -2.28 37.98 37.94
N VAL A 1153 -3.34 37.37 37.39
CA VAL A 1153 -4.43 36.71 38.11
C VAL A 1153 -4.45 35.23 37.71
N ARG A 1154 -4.44 34.33 38.69
CA ARG A 1154 -4.58 32.89 38.46
C ARG A 1154 -6.06 32.51 38.37
N SER A 1155 -6.49 32.02 37.21
CA SER A 1155 -7.84 31.51 37.03
C SER A 1155 -8.00 30.11 37.65
N PRO A 1156 -9.15 29.80 38.28
CA PRO A 1156 -9.52 28.45 38.69
C PRO A 1156 -10.02 27.58 37.52
N LYS A 1157 -10.07 28.11 36.28
CA LYS A 1157 -10.46 27.35 35.08
C LYS A 1157 -9.24 26.95 34.24
N PHE A 1158 -9.42 25.89 33.46
CA PHE A 1158 -8.42 25.32 32.55
C PHE A 1158 -8.80 25.60 31.09
N GLY A 1159 -7.82 26.01 30.29
CA GLY A 1159 -8.00 26.40 28.89
C GLY A 1159 -8.58 27.80 28.67
N LEU A 1160 -8.21 28.41 27.54
CA LEU A 1160 -8.40 29.82 27.20
C LEU A 1160 -9.86 30.30 27.27
N ASN A 1161 -10.77 29.69 26.48
CA ASN A 1161 -12.17 30.13 26.41
C ASN A 1161 -12.90 30.04 27.76
N LYS A 1162 -12.62 29.01 28.58
CA LYS A 1162 -13.22 28.84 29.91
C LYS A 1162 -12.70 29.84 30.95
N MET A 1163 -11.45 30.29 30.79
CA MET A 1163 -10.89 31.40 31.57
C MET A 1163 -11.52 32.74 31.16
N MET A 1164 -11.70 32.98 29.86
CA MET A 1164 -12.32 34.21 29.35
C MET A 1164 -13.77 34.35 29.81
N ASP A 1165 -14.58 33.30 29.70
CA ASP A 1165 -15.96 33.25 30.22
C ASP A 1165 -16.00 33.55 31.74
N HIS A 1166 -15.16 32.85 32.52
CA HIS A 1166 -15.16 33.00 33.97
C HIS A 1166 -14.79 34.41 34.48
N HIS A 1167 -13.81 35.07 33.83
CA HIS A 1167 -13.39 36.42 34.18
C HIS A 1167 -14.06 37.52 33.33
N ALA A 1168 -15.06 37.19 32.50
CA ALA A 1168 -15.69 38.18 31.61
C ALA A 1168 -16.34 39.32 32.39
N LYS A 1169 -16.96 39.03 33.54
CA LYS A 1169 -17.52 40.06 34.40
C LYS A 1169 -16.41 40.98 34.99
N GLU A 1170 -15.43 40.40 35.67
CA GLU A 1170 -14.30 41.11 36.30
C GLU A 1170 -13.55 42.01 35.29
N ALA A 1171 -13.26 41.49 34.10
CA ALA A 1171 -12.55 42.22 33.05
C ALA A 1171 -13.36 43.39 32.46
N ARG A 1172 -14.69 43.25 32.37
CA ARG A 1172 -15.58 44.30 31.84
C ARG A 1172 -15.79 45.42 32.85
N GLU A 1173 -16.00 45.08 34.13
CA GLU A 1173 -16.11 46.04 35.22
C GLU A 1173 -14.81 46.87 35.34
N TRP A 1174 -13.64 46.20 35.34
CA TRP A 1174 -12.32 46.86 35.42
C TRP A 1174 -12.00 47.82 34.25
N ILE A 1175 -12.59 47.59 33.06
CA ILE A 1175 -12.48 48.51 31.92
C ILE A 1175 -13.38 49.75 32.11
N LEU A 1176 -14.60 49.57 32.64
CA LEU A 1176 -15.55 50.67 32.85
C LEU A 1176 -15.10 51.63 33.96
N GLU A 1177 -14.59 51.08 35.08
CA GLU A 1177 -13.98 51.87 36.16
C GLU A 1177 -12.97 52.91 35.61
N ARG A 1178 -12.14 52.51 34.64
CA ARG A 1178 -11.09 53.35 34.02
C ARG A 1178 -11.58 54.38 33.00
N VAL A 1179 -12.84 54.28 32.57
CA VAL A 1179 -13.49 55.35 31.80
C VAL A 1179 -14.09 56.38 32.76
N GLU A 1180 -14.66 55.93 33.88
CA GLU A 1180 -15.26 56.81 34.88
C GLU A 1180 -14.19 57.61 35.65
N GLU A 1181 -13.09 56.97 36.06
CA GLU A 1181 -11.90 57.61 36.68
C GLU A 1181 -11.32 58.76 35.85
N GLY A 1182 -11.45 58.72 34.51
CA GLY A 1182 -11.00 59.81 33.63
C GLY A 1182 -11.97 60.99 33.55
N SER A 1183 -13.27 60.76 33.77
CA SER A 1183 -14.31 61.79 33.61
C SER A 1183 -14.45 62.75 34.79
N ASP A 1184 -14.11 62.31 36.02
CA ASP A 1184 -14.16 63.14 37.23
C ASP A 1184 -13.00 64.16 37.31
N ALA A 1185 -12.00 64.04 36.42
CA ALA A 1185 -10.81 64.89 36.38
C ALA A 1185 -11.01 66.24 35.65
N ASP A 1186 -12.07 66.37 34.84
CA ASP A 1186 -12.35 67.56 34.02
C ASP A 1186 -13.41 68.50 34.66
N MET A 1187 -13.93 68.12 35.83
CA MET A 1187 -14.87 68.92 36.63
C MET A 1187 -14.12 70.00 37.43
N THR A 1188 -14.12 71.24 36.95
CA THR A 1188 -13.54 72.39 37.66
C THR A 1188 -14.27 72.69 38.98
N GLU A 1189 -13.56 73.23 39.98
CA GLU A 1189 -14.08 73.41 41.35
C GLU A 1189 -15.35 74.28 41.45
N ASP A 1190 -15.59 75.16 40.47
CA ASP A 1190 -16.75 76.06 40.42
C ASP A 1190 -18.11 75.34 40.27
N GLU A 1191 -18.16 74.06 39.87
CA GLU A 1191 -19.43 73.30 39.76
C GLU A 1191 -19.75 72.42 40.99
N LYS A 1192 -18.99 72.53 42.09
CA LYS A 1192 -19.21 71.75 43.34
C LYS A 1192 -19.69 72.58 44.54
N SER A 1193 -20.30 73.77 44.31
CA SER A 1193 -20.86 74.67 45.35
C SER A 1193 -22.39 74.86 45.28
#